data_AF-A0A0H3GYH3-F1
#
_entry.id   AF-A0A0H3GYH3-F1
#
_cell.length_a   1.000
_cell.length_b   1.000
_cell.length_c   1.000
_cell.angle_alpha   90.00
_cell.angle_beta   90.00
_cell.angle_gamma   90.00
#
_symmetry.space_group_name_H-M   'P 1'
#
loop_
_entity.id
_entity.type
_entity.pdbx_description
1 polymer ?
#
loop_
_entity_poly.entity_id
_entity_poly.type
_entity_poly.pdbx_seq_one_letter_code
_entity_poly.pdbx_strand_id
1 'polypeptide(L)'
;MSENRQLRLGTILHGASGNMSAWRHPAAQADASINFDFVTQTALKAEAGKLDFIFVADGLYINEKSIPHFLNRFEPLTVLSALAAITRRLGLVGTLSTSYSEPFTTARQFASLDHLSQGRAGWNVVTSPLEGSAKNFSRAQHPDHALRYRIADEYLQVVKGLWDSWEEDAFVRNKETGQFFDKNKLHTLDHHGDFFKVAGPLNIARTPQGRPIIFQAGASDDGKKLAARHADAIFTHQDSLAEAQAFYRDVKSQLAAYQRSPDQLHIFQGVSVIVGDDAEDAERQYQTTAALVSIEDALNYLGRYFEHHDFSQYPLDEPFPDIGDLGQNSFRSTTDEIKRHARERGLTLRQVALEAASPRPRFTGTASDVADGLQLWFEQHAADGFIIQGGTPETFPRFVDEVVPLLQARGLFRRDYPGTTLRESLGLALPANQIPKIIKENHAMQKTTLLLAVALAFSASSWGQDVKINGTGVSLEANKTPIHTAKNPQAIALLPQDLHLAVPGKFTVAVAALNSPPLTVFADDNKTLLGSEADIARLVAESLGLEVNVVPTSWEDWPLGVTSGKYDAAISNITVTKERKEKFDFATYRKDSLGFYVKSTSPLSKIDKAEDIAGLKIIVGSGTNQEAILLAWNAENVKKGLKPFIPVYTKDDAAQTLALQTGRADAFFGPNVIGAWKAALTGKTKLVGSVDGGWPKAAHIAVTLKKDSGLVNAVQAALNGAIASGDYAKVLNRWGEGVESIPQSEINPPGLGD
;
A
#
# COMPACT_ATOMS: atom_id res chain seq x y z
N MET A 1 -22.50 -28.99 17.41
CA MET A 1 -21.28 -29.19 18.22
C MET A 1 -20.17 -28.49 17.46
N SER A 2 -19.71 -27.32 17.92
CA SER A 2 -18.54 -26.68 17.32
C SER A 2 -17.35 -27.60 17.55
N GLU A 3 -16.65 -28.00 16.50
CA GLU A 3 -15.37 -28.70 16.65
C GLU A 3 -14.48 -27.89 17.59
N ASN A 4 -13.81 -28.57 18.53
CA ASN A 4 -13.01 -27.96 19.58
C ASN A 4 -11.87 -27.16 18.94
N ARG A 5 -12.06 -25.84 18.81
CA ARG A 5 -11.08 -24.92 18.22
C ARG A 5 -9.79 -25.00 19.04
N GLN A 6 -8.66 -25.20 18.38
CA GLN A 6 -7.35 -25.24 19.03
C GLN A 6 -6.59 -23.94 18.80
N LEU A 7 -5.94 -23.47 19.86
CA LEU A 7 -5.05 -22.33 19.85
C LEU A 7 -3.81 -22.65 19.00
N ARG A 8 -3.29 -21.64 18.29
CA ARG A 8 -2.04 -21.72 17.52
C ARG A 8 -0.93 -20.94 18.22
N LEU A 9 0.30 -21.45 18.21
CA LEU A 9 1.44 -20.81 18.88
C LEU A 9 2.61 -20.66 17.91
N GLY A 10 3.10 -19.44 17.76
CA GLY A 10 4.41 -19.15 17.18
C GLY A 10 5.37 -18.59 18.22
N THR A 11 6.64 -18.48 17.87
CA THR A 11 7.63 -17.72 18.65
C THR A 11 8.46 -16.83 17.74
N ILE A 12 9.01 -15.74 18.27
CA ILE A 12 9.86 -14.82 17.52
C ILE A 12 11.35 -15.01 17.88
N LEU A 13 12.20 -15.04 16.86
CA LEU A 13 13.65 -14.95 17.00
C LEU A 13 14.07 -13.48 16.98
N HIS A 14 14.49 -12.95 18.14
CA HIS A 14 14.77 -11.52 18.30
C HIS A 14 15.96 -11.22 19.22
N GLY A 15 17.08 -11.91 19.00
CA GLY A 15 18.29 -11.72 19.81
C GLY A 15 18.11 -12.15 21.26
N ALA A 16 18.72 -11.41 22.18
CA ALA A 16 18.83 -11.78 23.59
C ALA A 16 17.51 -11.77 24.38
N SER A 17 16.61 -10.82 24.10
CA SER A 17 15.18 -10.80 24.46
C SER A 17 14.51 -9.57 23.80
N GLY A 18 13.25 -9.29 24.15
CA GLY A 18 12.42 -8.28 23.46
C GLY A 18 12.72 -6.80 23.70
N ASN A 19 13.67 -6.41 24.56
CA ASN A 19 14.06 -5.00 24.71
C ASN A 19 15.52 -4.75 24.29
N MET A 20 15.85 -3.47 24.04
CA MET A 20 17.16 -3.02 23.55
C MET A 20 18.34 -3.30 24.48
N SER A 21 18.10 -3.43 25.79
CA SER A 21 19.14 -3.61 26.79
C SER A 21 19.23 -5.06 27.29
N ALA A 22 18.41 -5.97 26.75
CA ALA A 22 18.31 -7.35 27.16
C ALA A 22 19.63 -8.12 27.09
N TRP A 23 20.50 -7.77 26.14
CA TRP A 23 21.83 -8.38 26.00
C TRP A 23 22.73 -8.16 27.22
N ARG A 24 22.40 -7.19 28.08
CA ARG A 24 23.11 -6.90 29.34
C ARG A 24 22.62 -7.76 30.51
N HIS A 25 21.50 -8.48 30.35
CA HIS A 25 20.96 -9.31 31.40
C HIS A 25 21.95 -10.44 31.73
N PRO A 26 22.20 -10.78 33.01
CA PRO A 26 23.21 -11.79 33.37
C PRO A 26 22.97 -13.17 32.74
N ALA A 27 21.71 -13.53 32.52
CA ALA A 27 21.31 -14.78 31.86
C ALA A 27 21.24 -14.68 30.32
N ALA A 28 21.45 -13.50 29.73
CA ALA A 28 21.36 -13.33 28.28
C ALA A 28 22.62 -13.82 27.57
N GLN A 29 22.43 -14.49 26.44
CA GLN A 29 23.49 -14.66 25.46
C GLN A 29 23.70 -13.34 24.71
N ALA A 30 24.82 -12.65 24.98
CA ALA A 30 25.04 -11.29 24.47
C ALA A 30 25.11 -11.21 22.93
N ASP A 31 25.64 -12.24 22.26
CA ASP A 31 25.75 -12.34 20.80
C ASP A 31 24.56 -13.08 20.14
N ALA A 32 23.46 -13.30 20.88
CA ALA A 32 22.30 -14.10 20.44
C ALA A 32 21.78 -13.78 19.03
N SER A 33 21.85 -12.52 18.60
CA SER A 33 21.37 -12.08 17.29
C SER A 33 22.12 -12.69 16.10
N ILE A 34 23.37 -13.11 16.29
CA ILE A 34 24.21 -13.78 15.29
C ILE A 34 24.81 -15.10 15.79
N ASN A 35 24.30 -15.63 16.90
CA ASN A 35 24.75 -16.89 17.47
C ASN A 35 23.87 -18.04 16.96
N PHE A 36 24.41 -18.89 16.09
CA PHE A 36 23.64 -19.96 15.47
C PHE A 36 23.24 -21.07 16.47
N ASP A 37 24.02 -21.31 17.52
CA ASP A 37 23.68 -22.28 18.56
C ASP A 37 22.47 -21.81 19.37
N PHE A 38 22.42 -20.53 19.72
CA PHE A 38 21.25 -19.92 20.37
C PHE A 38 19.98 -20.05 19.51
N VAL A 39 20.11 -19.74 18.21
CA VAL A 39 19.02 -19.88 17.23
C VAL A 39 18.55 -21.33 17.13
N THR A 40 19.49 -22.27 17.06
CA THR A 40 19.23 -23.72 17.02
C THR A 40 18.48 -24.19 18.26
N GLN A 41 18.94 -23.83 19.45
CA GLN A 41 18.31 -24.22 20.71
C GLN A 41 16.88 -23.67 20.82
N THR A 42 16.67 -22.41 20.41
CA THR A 42 15.34 -21.78 20.41
C THR A 42 14.38 -22.53 19.48
N ALA A 43 14.83 -22.85 18.25
CA ALA A 43 14.02 -23.58 17.29
C ALA A 43 13.68 -25.01 17.78
N LEU A 44 14.66 -25.75 18.30
CA LEU A 44 14.42 -27.10 18.85
C LEU A 44 13.49 -27.06 20.06
N LYS A 45 13.58 -26.04 20.91
CA LYS A 45 12.67 -25.85 22.05
C LYS A 45 11.24 -25.56 21.57
N ALA A 46 11.07 -24.70 20.57
CA ALA A 46 9.78 -24.43 19.96
C ALA A 46 9.15 -25.71 19.37
N GLU A 47 9.94 -26.53 18.67
CA GLU A 47 9.50 -27.81 18.10
C GLU A 47 9.14 -28.85 19.18
N ALA A 48 9.91 -28.91 20.27
CA ALA A 48 9.59 -29.74 21.42
C ALA A 48 8.23 -29.36 22.03
N GLY A 49 7.96 -28.05 22.14
CA GLY A 49 6.68 -27.48 22.56
C GLY A 49 5.54 -27.56 21.54
N LYS A 50 5.76 -28.16 20.36
CA LYS A 50 4.75 -28.31 19.28
C LYS A 50 4.21 -26.98 18.73
N LEU A 51 4.98 -25.90 18.84
CA LEU A 51 4.64 -24.60 18.25
C LEU A 51 4.49 -24.72 16.73
N ASP A 52 3.55 -23.99 16.13
CA ASP A 52 3.29 -23.96 14.70
C ASP A 52 4.52 -23.46 13.93
N PHE A 53 5.16 -22.40 14.40
CA PHE A 53 6.26 -21.77 13.67
C PHE A 53 7.23 -20.98 14.56
N ILE A 54 8.44 -20.78 14.03
CA ILE A 54 9.36 -19.72 14.45
C ILE A 54 9.35 -18.60 13.41
N PHE A 55 9.33 -17.37 13.89
CA PHE A 55 9.23 -16.15 13.11
C PHE A 55 10.51 -15.33 13.22
N VAL A 56 11.10 -14.96 12.08
CA VAL A 56 12.26 -14.06 12.01
C VAL A 56 11.81 -12.72 11.43
N ALA A 57 11.72 -11.71 12.30
CA ALA A 57 11.42 -10.34 11.92
C ALA A 57 12.64 -9.68 11.24
N ASP A 58 12.37 -8.73 10.34
CA ASP A 58 13.44 -8.05 9.60
C ASP A 58 13.14 -6.56 9.34
N GLY A 59 14.15 -5.85 8.86
CA GLY A 59 14.18 -4.40 8.63
C GLY A 59 15.48 -4.02 7.92
N LEU A 60 15.40 -3.03 7.04
CA LEU A 60 16.43 -2.82 6.01
C LEU A 60 17.20 -1.51 6.19
N TYR A 61 17.19 -0.95 7.39
CA TYR A 61 17.85 0.31 7.71
C TYR A 61 18.32 0.34 9.17
N ILE A 62 19.52 0.89 9.36
CA ILE A 62 20.14 1.15 10.67
C ILE A 62 20.90 2.48 10.66
N ASN A 63 21.11 3.00 11.87
CA ASN A 63 22.10 4.03 12.20
C ASN A 63 22.72 3.67 13.56
N GLU A 64 23.60 4.53 14.08
CA GLU A 64 24.28 4.36 15.36
C GLU A 64 23.36 4.29 16.59
N LYS A 65 22.09 4.73 16.44
CA LYS A 65 21.06 4.70 17.50
C LYS A 65 20.15 3.48 17.42
N SER A 66 20.32 2.60 16.43
CA SER A 66 19.56 1.36 16.33
C SER A 66 19.86 0.42 17.51
N ILE A 67 18.84 -0.34 17.94
CA ILE A 67 19.02 -1.32 19.00
C ILE A 67 20.00 -2.44 18.57
N PRO A 68 20.69 -3.10 19.53
CA PRO A 68 21.72 -4.10 19.22
C PRO A 68 21.28 -5.20 18.25
N HIS A 69 20.05 -5.71 18.37
CA HIS A 69 19.54 -6.73 17.45
C HIS A 69 19.41 -6.22 16.00
N PHE A 70 19.05 -4.96 15.80
CA PHE A 70 18.96 -4.40 14.44
C PHE A 70 20.33 -4.07 13.86
N LEU A 71 21.30 -3.68 14.69
CA LEU A 71 22.67 -3.41 14.27
C LEU A 71 23.36 -4.64 13.69
N ASN A 72 23.14 -5.81 14.29
CA ASN A 72 23.82 -7.03 13.88
C ASN A 72 22.94 -8.26 14.10
N ARG A 73 22.46 -8.87 13.01
CA ARG A 73 21.58 -10.05 13.01
C ARG A 73 21.70 -10.86 11.73
N PHE A 74 21.21 -12.09 11.78
CA PHE A 74 21.02 -12.89 10.57
C PHE A 74 19.94 -12.33 9.64
N GLU A 75 20.12 -12.57 8.34
CA GLU A 75 19.08 -12.40 7.33
C GLU A 75 18.07 -13.58 7.42
N PRO A 76 16.76 -13.35 7.28
CA PRO A 76 15.74 -14.37 7.55
C PRO A 76 15.85 -15.65 6.72
N LEU A 77 15.99 -15.58 5.40
CA LEU A 77 15.92 -16.77 4.54
C LEU A 77 17.14 -17.67 4.71
N THR A 78 18.33 -17.09 4.93
CA THR A 78 19.57 -17.82 5.18
C THR A 78 19.50 -18.59 6.51
N VAL A 79 19.12 -17.94 7.61
CA VAL A 79 19.00 -18.61 8.91
C VAL A 79 17.87 -19.64 8.92
N LEU A 80 16.72 -19.34 8.30
CA LEU A 80 15.63 -20.30 8.20
C LEU A 80 16.00 -21.50 7.33
N SER A 81 16.80 -21.33 6.29
CA SER A 81 17.30 -22.45 5.48
C SER A 81 18.25 -23.36 6.27
N ALA A 82 19.07 -22.79 7.15
CA ALA A 82 19.90 -23.58 8.07
C ALA A 82 19.03 -24.32 9.11
N LEU A 83 18.01 -23.65 9.67
CA LEU A 83 17.05 -24.26 10.59
C LEU A 83 16.21 -25.37 9.94
N ALA A 84 15.96 -25.30 8.64
CA ALA A 84 15.23 -26.34 7.90
C ALA A 84 15.91 -27.71 8.00
N ALA A 85 17.24 -27.76 8.04
CA ALA A 85 18.00 -29.01 8.11
C ALA A 85 17.95 -29.69 9.51
N ILE A 86 17.74 -28.90 10.57
CA ILE A 86 17.82 -29.38 11.97
C ILE A 86 16.45 -29.58 12.62
N THR A 87 15.39 -28.94 12.09
CA THR A 87 14.00 -29.14 12.53
C THR A 87 13.24 -30.07 11.57
N ARG A 88 12.06 -30.56 11.96
CA ARG A 88 11.28 -31.57 11.21
C ARG A 88 9.80 -31.24 11.00
N ARG A 89 9.23 -30.36 11.80
CA ARG A 89 7.80 -30.03 11.88
C ARG A 89 7.55 -28.55 12.08
N LEU A 90 8.45 -27.84 12.77
CA LEU A 90 8.31 -26.41 13.05
C LEU A 90 8.26 -25.57 11.76
N GLY A 91 7.25 -24.71 11.63
CA GLY A 91 7.18 -23.72 10.55
C GLY A 91 8.31 -22.70 10.59
N LEU A 92 8.71 -22.22 9.42
CA LEU A 92 9.87 -21.36 9.19
C LEU A 92 9.41 -20.08 8.52
N VAL A 93 9.03 -19.07 9.31
CA VAL A 93 8.40 -17.84 8.83
C VAL A 93 9.42 -16.70 8.80
N GLY A 94 9.71 -16.19 7.61
CA GLY A 94 10.69 -15.11 7.40
C GLY A 94 10.04 -13.82 6.89
N THR A 95 10.52 -12.68 7.38
CA THR A 95 10.14 -11.37 6.84
C THR A 95 10.91 -11.06 5.58
N LEU A 96 10.21 -10.57 4.54
CA LEU A 96 10.86 -10.02 3.35
C LEU A 96 10.01 -8.89 2.76
N SER A 97 10.64 -7.78 2.40
CA SER A 97 9.96 -6.57 1.95
C SER A 97 9.57 -6.61 0.48
N THR A 98 8.33 -6.21 0.16
CA THR A 98 7.86 -6.02 -1.22
C THR A 98 8.39 -4.74 -1.87
N SER A 99 8.92 -3.80 -1.08
CA SER A 99 9.34 -2.49 -1.59
C SER A 99 10.70 -2.51 -2.28
N TYR A 100 11.57 -3.45 -1.90
CA TYR A 100 13.00 -3.42 -2.22
C TYR A 100 13.56 -4.76 -2.68
N SER A 101 12.70 -5.62 -3.22
CA SER A 101 13.08 -6.91 -3.79
C SER A 101 12.33 -7.14 -5.09
N GLU A 102 12.79 -8.09 -5.90
CA GLU A 102 12.10 -8.50 -7.12
C GLU A 102 11.21 -9.72 -6.85
N PRO A 103 9.94 -9.75 -7.32
CA PRO A 103 9.01 -10.82 -7.03
C PRO A 103 9.47 -12.18 -7.55
N PHE A 104 10.20 -12.23 -8.66
CA PHE A 104 10.77 -13.48 -9.16
C PHE A 104 11.81 -14.07 -8.20
N THR A 105 12.68 -13.23 -7.64
CA THR A 105 13.70 -13.65 -6.67
C THR A 105 13.06 -14.16 -5.39
N THR A 106 12.09 -13.41 -4.86
CA THR A 106 11.34 -13.79 -3.66
C THR A 106 10.58 -15.10 -3.84
N ALA A 107 9.87 -15.26 -4.96
CA ALA A 107 9.16 -16.50 -5.27
C ALA A 107 10.11 -17.71 -5.29
N ARG A 108 11.28 -17.58 -5.91
CA ARG A 108 12.30 -18.65 -5.94
C ARG A 108 12.85 -18.97 -4.56
N GLN A 109 13.23 -17.96 -3.78
CA GLN A 109 13.85 -18.17 -2.48
C GLN A 109 12.90 -18.83 -1.49
N PHE A 110 11.66 -18.34 -1.37
CA PHE A 110 10.68 -18.96 -0.48
C PHE A 110 10.25 -20.34 -0.95
N ALA A 111 10.08 -20.58 -2.26
CA ALA A 111 9.80 -21.92 -2.76
C ALA A 111 10.98 -22.88 -2.49
N SER A 112 12.22 -22.40 -2.60
CA SER A 112 13.41 -23.20 -2.28
C SER A 112 13.45 -23.56 -0.81
N LEU A 113 13.20 -22.61 0.09
CA LEU A 113 13.06 -22.88 1.52
C LEU A 113 11.92 -23.89 1.78
N ASP A 114 10.82 -23.78 1.05
CA ASP A 114 9.68 -24.68 1.23
C ASP A 114 10.01 -26.11 0.78
N HIS A 115 10.77 -26.29 -0.31
CA HIS A 115 11.26 -27.61 -0.69
C HIS A 115 12.32 -28.16 0.28
N LEU A 116 13.28 -27.34 0.72
CA LEU A 116 14.30 -27.72 1.70
C LEU A 116 13.67 -28.17 3.02
N SER A 117 12.60 -27.50 3.43
CA SER A 117 11.91 -27.76 4.68
C SER A 117 10.76 -28.76 4.57
N GLN A 118 10.46 -29.29 3.38
CA GLN A 118 9.33 -30.18 3.10
C GLN A 118 7.96 -29.56 3.42
N GLY A 119 7.75 -28.31 3.01
CA GLY A 119 6.47 -27.61 3.11
C GLY A 119 6.28 -26.84 4.42
N ARG A 120 7.34 -26.25 4.99
CA ARG A 120 7.27 -25.52 6.27
C ARG A 120 7.55 -24.02 6.13
N ALA A 121 7.74 -23.49 4.93
CA ALA A 121 8.03 -22.07 4.75
C ALA A 121 6.80 -21.18 4.96
N GLY A 122 7.03 -20.01 5.54
CA GLY A 122 6.09 -18.90 5.53
C GLY A 122 6.80 -17.58 5.24
N TRP A 123 6.08 -16.67 4.59
CA TRP A 123 6.55 -15.34 4.26
C TRP A 123 5.72 -14.30 5.01
N ASN A 124 6.35 -13.54 5.90
CA ASN A 124 5.78 -12.31 6.44
C ASN A 124 6.03 -11.14 5.47
N VAL A 125 4.95 -10.73 4.81
CA VAL A 125 4.94 -9.68 3.79
C VAL A 125 4.93 -8.31 4.46
N VAL A 126 5.96 -7.52 4.20
CA VAL A 126 6.08 -6.15 4.73
C VAL A 126 6.30 -5.13 3.62
N THR A 127 5.76 -3.93 3.78
CA THR A 127 5.95 -2.82 2.84
C THR A 127 7.21 -1.99 3.13
N SER A 128 8.04 -2.37 4.09
CA SER A 128 9.09 -1.53 4.70
C SER A 128 8.54 -0.19 5.23
N PRO A 129 8.58 0.06 6.55
CA PRO A 129 8.09 1.32 7.10
C PRO A 129 9.15 2.41 7.17
N LEU A 130 10.43 2.06 7.34
CA LEU A 130 11.49 3.04 7.55
C LEU A 130 11.87 3.74 6.25
N GLU A 131 11.68 5.05 6.20
CA GLU A 131 12.02 5.86 5.02
C GLU A 131 13.49 5.70 4.60
N GLY A 132 14.38 5.64 5.60
CA GLY A 132 15.83 5.45 5.39
C GLY A 132 16.18 4.20 4.59
N SER A 133 15.31 3.18 4.57
CA SER A 133 15.55 1.97 3.77
C SER A 133 15.77 2.28 2.30
N ALA A 134 15.12 3.31 1.73
CA ALA A 134 15.27 3.65 0.30
C ALA A 134 16.73 3.89 -0.10
N LYS A 135 17.52 4.50 0.80
CA LYS A 135 18.93 4.83 0.60
C LYS A 135 19.83 3.60 0.43
N ASN A 136 19.41 2.45 0.96
CA ASN A 136 20.13 1.18 0.82
C ASN A 136 19.80 0.41 -0.47
N PHE A 137 18.80 0.86 -1.24
CA PHE A 137 18.35 0.19 -2.47
C PHE A 137 18.39 1.11 -3.69
N SER A 138 19.33 2.06 -3.70
CA SER A 138 19.54 2.99 -4.82
C SER A 138 18.28 3.79 -5.19
N ARG A 139 17.42 4.09 -4.21
CA ARG A 139 16.22 4.92 -4.38
C ARG A 139 16.35 6.22 -3.60
N ALA A 140 15.98 7.33 -4.24
CA ALA A 140 16.01 8.65 -3.61
C ALA A 140 14.89 8.84 -2.58
N GLN A 141 13.73 8.22 -2.82
CA GLN A 141 12.52 8.41 -2.00
C GLN A 141 11.93 7.05 -1.60
N HIS A 142 11.40 7.00 -0.38
CA HIS A 142 10.57 5.90 0.07
C HIS A 142 9.16 6.09 -0.51
N PRO A 143 8.55 5.09 -1.15
CA PRO A 143 7.20 5.25 -1.68
C PRO A 143 6.22 5.54 -0.54
N ASP A 144 5.24 6.41 -0.78
CA ASP A 144 4.23 6.77 0.22
C ASP A 144 3.35 5.58 0.62
N HIS A 145 2.78 5.65 1.83
CA HIS A 145 2.05 4.55 2.46
C HIS A 145 1.04 3.86 1.52
N ALA A 146 0.15 4.60 0.87
CA ALA A 146 -0.85 4.03 -0.04
C ALA A 146 -0.23 3.32 -1.26
N LEU A 147 0.80 3.94 -1.84
CA LEU A 147 1.52 3.36 -2.98
C LEU A 147 2.23 2.06 -2.60
N ARG A 148 2.79 1.97 -1.39
CA ARG A 148 3.42 0.74 -0.91
C ARG A 148 2.45 -0.44 -0.87
N TYR A 149 1.20 -0.23 -0.46
CA TYR A 149 0.20 -1.30 -0.44
C TYR A 149 -0.27 -1.71 -1.83
N ARG A 150 -0.33 -0.77 -2.80
CA ARG A 150 -0.58 -1.11 -4.22
C ARG A 150 0.56 -1.95 -4.80
N ILE A 151 1.81 -1.56 -4.52
CA ILE A 151 3.00 -2.33 -4.92
C ILE A 151 2.91 -3.74 -4.32
N ALA A 152 2.62 -3.85 -3.02
CA ALA A 152 2.52 -5.13 -2.32
C ALA A 152 1.39 -6.04 -2.87
N ASP A 153 0.24 -5.48 -3.22
CA ASP A 153 -0.87 -6.21 -3.83
C ASP A 153 -0.46 -6.85 -5.17
N GLU A 154 0.13 -6.07 -6.07
CA GLU A 154 0.61 -6.60 -7.35
C GLU A 154 1.76 -7.59 -7.15
N TYR A 155 2.69 -7.29 -6.24
CA TYR A 155 3.81 -8.16 -5.90
C TYR A 155 3.31 -9.55 -5.48
N LEU A 156 2.31 -9.61 -4.60
CA LEU A 156 1.73 -10.87 -4.13
C LEU A 156 1.01 -11.64 -5.22
N GLN A 157 0.38 -10.94 -6.18
CA GLN A 157 -0.20 -11.59 -7.35
C GLN A 157 0.88 -12.25 -8.21
N VAL A 158 1.99 -11.54 -8.48
CA VAL A 158 3.12 -12.08 -9.25
C VAL A 158 3.74 -13.29 -8.56
N VAL A 159 4.06 -13.18 -7.27
CA VAL A 159 4.67 -14.29 -6.52
C VAL A 159 3.77 -15.53 -6.49
N LYS A 160 2.47 -15.35 -6.18
CA LYS A 160 1.53 -16.47 -6.15
C LYS A 160 1.34 -17.09 -7.54
N GLY A 161 1.28 -16.28 -8.59
CA GLY A 161 1.22 -16.76 -9.97
C GLY A 161 2.48 -17.54 -10.37
N LEU A 162 3.66 -17.07 -9.97
CA LEU A 162 4.92 -17.78 -10.19
C LEU A 162 4.94 -19.15 -9.47
N TRP A 163 4.49 -19.24 -8.23
CA TRP A 163 4.40 -20.53 -7.51
C TRP A 163 3.47 -21.54 -8.18
N ASP A 164 2.51 -21.08 -8.99
CA ASP A 164 1.60 -21.92 -9.76
C ASP A 164 2.12 -22.26 -11.18
N SER A 165 3.34 -21.83 -11.56
CA SER A 165 3.92 -22.11 -12.89
C SER A 165 3.99 -23.60 -13.24
N TRP A 166 4.08 -24.48 -12.23
CA TRP A 166 4.09 -25.93 -12.41
C TRP A 166 2.88 -26.55 -11.71
N GLU A 167 2.14 -27.42 -12.39
CA GLU A 167 1.12 -28.24 -11.72
C GLU A 167 1.75 -29.33 -10.83
N GLU A 168 0.96 -29.93 -9.94
CA GLU A 168 1.44 -30.87 -8.90
C GLU A 168 2.23 -32.05 -9.46
N ASP A 169 1.75 -32.60 -10.56
CA ASP A 169 2.25 -33.80 -11.21
C ASP A 169 2.96 -33.49 -12.53
N ALA A 170 3.46 -32.26 -12.69
CA ALA A 170 4.17 -31.84 -13.89
C ALA A 170 5.50 -32.61 -14.10
N PHE A 171 6.19 -33.01 -13.04
CA PHE A 171 7.49 -33.69 -13.14
C PHE A 171 7.37 -35.21 -13.14
N VAL A 172 6.99 -35.77 -14.31
CA VAL A 172 6.79 -37.22 -14.54
C VAL A 172 8.06 -38.04 -14.28
N ARG A 173 9.24 -37.53 -14.68
CA ARG A 173 10.56 -38.18 -14.53
C ARG A 173 10.59 -39.64 -15.03
N ASN A 174 9.93 -39.90 -16.16
CA ASN A 174 9.89 -41.23 -16.77
C ASN A 174 11.23 -41.52 -17.47
N LYS A 175 12.03 -42.41 -16.86
CA LYS A 175 13.36 -42.79 -17.36
C LYS A 175 13.31 -43.64 -18.64
N GLU A 176 12.26 -44.43 -18.83
CA GLU A 176 12.13 -45.33 -19.98
C GLU A 176 11.84 -44.55 -21.27
N THR A 177 10.97 -43.55 -21.19
CA THR A 177 10.62 -42.67 -22.32
C THR A 177 11.54 -41.45 -22.47
N GLY A 178 12.33 -41.13 -21.44
CA GLY A 178 13.11 -39.89 -21.36
C GLY A 178 12.29 -38.64 -21.04
N GLN A 179 10.98 -38.76 -20.80
CA GLN A 179 10.11 -37.63 -20.45
C GLN A 179 10.36 -37.16 -19.00
N PHE A 180 11.09 -36.06 -18.84
CA PHE A 180 11.33 -35.48 -17.52
C PHE A 180 10.09 -34.78 -16.92
N PHE A 181 9.31 -34.08 -17.75
CA PHE A 181 8.11 -33.36 -17.32
C PHE A 181 7.01 -33.38 -18.40
N ASP A 182 5.77 -33.11 -17.99
CA ASP A 182 4.64 -32.86 -18.88
C ASP A 182 4.60 -31.38 -19.26
N LYS A 183 4.87 -31.11 -20.54
CA LYS A 183 4.90 -29.75 -21.10
C LYS A 183 3.57 -29.00 -21.00
N ASN A 184 2.43 -29.71 -20.90
CA ASN A 184 1.12 -29.08 -20.79
C ASN A 184 0.81 -28.60 -19.36
N LYS A 185 1.69 -28.94 -18.41
CA LYS A 185 1.59 -28.64 -16.97
C LYS A 185 2.65 -27.62 -16.51
N LEU A 186 3.32 -27.01 -17.48
CA LEU A 186 4.21 -25.86 -17.30
C LEU A 186 3.54 -24.64 -17.92
N HIS A 187 3.45 -23.57 -17.15
CA HIS A 187 2.75 -22.35 -17.52
C HIS A 187 3.63 -21.13 -17.29
N THR A 188 3.71 -20.25 -18.29
CA THR A 188 4.21 -18.89 -18.11
C THR A 188 3.20 -18.07 -17.30
N LEU A 189 3.70 -17.06 -16.61
CA LEU A 189 2.86 -16.11 -15.89
C LEU A 189 2.37 -14.98 -16.81
N ASP A 190 3.26 -14.48 -17.67
CA ASP A 190 3.02 -13.37 -18.61
C ASP A 190 2.33 -12.16 -17.94
N HIS A 191 2.80 -11.81 -16.73
CA HIS A 191 2.26 -10.69 -15.96
C HIS A 191 2.78 -9.36 -16.50
N HIS A 192 1.86 -8.44 -16.78
CA HIS A 192 2.12 -7.05 -17.16
C HIS A 192 1.25 -6.13 -16.31
N GLY A 193 1.78 -5.65 -15.18
CA GLY A 193 1.09 -4.74 -14.27
C GLY A 193 1.71 -3.34 -14.21
N ASP A 194 1.37 -2.58 -13.15
CA ASP A 194 1.86 -1.21 -12.93
C ASP A 194 3.33 -1.21 -12.57
N PHE A 195 3.70 -2.17 -11.72
CA PHE A 195 4.96 -2.15 -11.01
C PHE A 195 5.89 -3.24 -11.52
N PHE A 196 5.34 -4.36 -12.01
CA PHE A 196 6.13 -5.51 -12.42
C PHE A 196 5.73 -6.02 -13.81
N LYS A 197 6.73 -6.45 -14.57
CA LYS A 197 6.58 -7.19 -15.83
C LYS A 197 7.36 -8.48 -15.73
N VAL A 198 6.67 -9.61 -15.63
CA VAL A 198 7.29 -10.91 -15.32
C VAL A 198 6.70 -12.00 -16.21
N ALA A 199 7.50 -12.50 -17.14
CA ALA A 199 7.10 -13.57 -18.05
C ALA A 199 6.95 -14.94 -17.36
N GLY A 200 7.88 -15.30 -16.47
CA GLY A 200 7.99 -16.67 -15.97
C GLY A 200 8.47 -17.64 -17.06
N PRO A 201 8.29 -18.97 -16.90
CA PRO A 201 7.79 -19.64 -15.69
C PRO A 201 8.80 -19.54 -14.53
N LEU A 202 8.35 -19.82 -13.30
CA LEU A 202 9.26 -20.03 -12.18
C LEU A 202 10.07 -21.31 -12.41
N ASN A 203 11.35 -21.30 -12.06
CA ASN A 203 12.26 -22.44 -12.29
C ASN A 203 12.40 -23.39 -11.09
N ILE A 204 11.30 -23.58 -10.34
CA ILE A 204 11.20 -24.53 -9.23
C ILE A 204 9.78 -25.10 -9.16
N ALA A 205 9.64 -26.37 -8.82
CA ALA A 205 8.35 -27.07 -8.78
C ALA A 205 7.38 -26.46 -7.75
N ARG A 206 6.07 -26.75 -7.89
CA ARG A 206 5.08 -26.48 -6.84
C ARG A 206 5.55 -27.04 -5.50
N THR A 207 5.31 -26.31 -4.41
CA THR A 207 5.85 -26.68 -3.12
C THR A 207 5.03 -27.78 -2.44
N PRO A 208 5.57 -28.53 -1.47
CA PRO A 208 4.85 -29.63 -0.82
C PRO A 208 3.54 -29.22 -0.12
N GLN A 209 3.41 -27.95 0.26
CA GLN A 209 2.18 -27.37 0.82
C GLN A 209 1.43 -26.48 -0.19
N GLY A 210 1.63 -26.72 -1.49
CA GLY A 210 1.10 -25.94 -2.61
C GLY A 210 1.85 -24.62 -2.82
N ARG A 211 1.87 -23.78 -1.79
CA ARG A 211 2.70 -22.59 -1.70
C ARG A 211 3.03 -22.23 -0.24
N PRO A 212 4.12 -21.49 0.03
CA PRO A 212 4.43 -20.96 1.35
C PRO A 212 3.26 -20.19 1.98
N ILE A 213 3.14 -20.25 3.30
CA ILE A 213 2.10 -19.55 4.06
C ILE A 213 2.37 -18.04 4.04
N ILE A 214 1.35 -17.24 3.74
CA ILE A 214 1.49 -15.77 3.72
C ILE A 214 1.06 -15.18 5.06
N PHE A 215 2.01 -14.63 5.80
CA PHE A 215 1.79 -13.74 6.94
C PHE A 215 1.75 -12.28 6.47
N GLN A 216 0.97 -11.44 7.13
CA GLN A 216 0.95 -9.99 6.90
C GLN A 216 0.76 -9.26 8.24
N ALA A 217 1.30 -8.05 8.39
CA ALA A 217 1.34 -7.33 9.67
C ALA A 217 0.77 -5.89 9.63
N GLY A 218 -0.10 -5.58 8.68
CA GLY A 218 -0.67 -4.25 8.49
C GLY A 218 -1.91 -4.03 9.36
N ALA A 219 -1.85 -3.06 10.26
CA ALA A 219 -2.98 -2.63 11.07
C ALA A 219 -3.80 -1.48 10.45
N SER A 220 -3.28 -0.80 9.43
CA SER A 220 -4.00 0.23 8.67
C SER A 220 -5.11 -0.38 7.81
N ASP A 221 -6.09 0.41 7.38
CA ASP A 221 -7.20 -0.09 6.56
C ASP A 221 -6.73 -0.72 5.24
N ASP A 222 -5.70 -0.16 4.61
CA ASP A 222 -5.06 -0.76 3.42
C ASP A 222 -4.36 -2.07 3.76
N GLY A 223 -3.71 -2.14 4.93
CA GLY A 223 -3.10 -3.36 5.44
C GLY A 223 -4.11 -4.47 5.70
N LYS A 224 -5.23 -4.14 6.35
CA LYS A 224 -6.34 -5.06 6.60
C LYS A 224 -6.95 -5.57 5.29
N LYS A 225 -7.18 -4.71 4.30
CA LYS A 225 -7.68 -5.10 2.97
C LYS A 225 -6.70 -6.03 2.26
N LEU A 226 -5.41 -5.70 2.25
CA LEU A 226 -4.36 -6.55 1.68
C LEU A 226 -4.34 -7.93 2.35
N ALA A 227 -4.43 -7.97 3.69
CA ALA A 227 -4.44 -9.21 4.44
C ALA A 227 -5.72 -10.05 4.20
N ALA A 228 -6.90 -9.41 4.23
CA ALA A 228 -8.18 -10.06 3.92
C ALA A 228 -8.18 -10.67 2.52
N ARG A 229 -7.48 -10.06 1.57
CA ARG A 229 -7.35 -10.60 0.20
C ARG A 229 -6.28 -11.69 0.07
N HIS A 230 -5.10 -11.50 0.66
CA HIS A 230 -3.93 -12.33 0.35
C HIS A 230 -3.39 -13.20 1.49
N ALA A 231 -3.56 -12.80 2.75
CA ALA A 231 -2.86 -13.45 3.86
C ALA A 231 -3.55 -14.74 4.29
N ASP A 232 -2.77 -15.75 4.65
CA ASP A 232 -3.21 -16.98 5.33
C ASP A 232 -3.18 -16.78 6.87
N ALA A 233 -2.34 -15.84 7.34
CA ALA A 233 -2.26 -15.43 8.73
C ALA A 233 -1.94 -13.93 8.87
N ILE A 234 -2.40 -13.30 9.95
CA ILE A 234 -2.03 -11.93 10.33
C ILE A 234 -1.22 -11.97 11.61
N PHE A 235 -0.17 -11.16 11.67
CA PHE A 235 0.49 -10.77 12.91
C PHE A 235 0.02 -9.36 13.31
N THR A 236 -0.54 -9.22 14.50
CA THR A 236 -1.00 -7.93 15.02
C THR A 236 -0.65 -7.79 16.51
N HIS A 237 -0.69 -6.57 17.02
CA HIS A 237 -0.60 -6.26 18.43
C HIS A 237 -1.73 -5.30 18.77
N GLN A 238 -2.50 -5.62 19.81
CA GLN A 238 -3.57 -4.76 20.35
C GLN A 238 -3.38 -4.71 21.85
N ASP A 239 -3.56 -3.53 22.47
CA ASP A 239 -3.24 -3.28 23.88
C ASP A 239 -4.23 -3.91 24.86
N SER A 240 -5.50 -3.90 24.49
CA SER A 240 -6.60 -4.43 25.30
C SER A 240 -7.33 -5.59 24.63
N LEU A 241 -8.03 -6.38 25.45
CA LEU A 241 -8.91 -7.43 24.93
C LEU A 241 -10.00 -6.85 24.00
N ALA A 242 -10.55 -5.68 24.36
CA ALA A 242 -11.61 -5.04 23.59
C ALA A 242 -11.14 -4.60 22.19
N GLU A 243 -9.95 -3.98 22.10
CA GLU A 243 -9.34 -3.61 20.81
C GLU A 243 -8.99 -4.84 19.98
N ALA A 244 -8.46 -5.89 20.62
CA ALA A 244 -8.16 -7.16 19.96
C ALA A 244 -9.42 -7.82 19.37
N GLN A 245 -10.53 -7.83 20.10
CA GLN A 245 -11.82 -8.30 19.62
C GLN A 245 -12.37 -7.42 18.49
N ALA A 246 -12.22 -6.10 18.57
CA ALA A 246 -12.64 -5.18 17.53
C ALA A 246 -11.87 -5.43 16.23
N PHE A 247 -10.54 -5.53 16.30
CA PHE A 247 -9.68 -5.87 15.17
C PHE A 247 -10.03 -7.24 14.58
N TYR A 248 -10.22 -8.25 15.44
CA TYR A 248 -10.59 -9.60 15.01
C TYR A 248 -11.89 -9.60 14.20
N ARG A 249 -12.95 -8.96 14.73
CA ARG A 249 -14.24 -8.86 14.03
C ARG A 249 -14.14 -8.09 12.73
N ASP A 250 -13.44 -6.95 12.74
CA ASP A 250 -13.26 -6.11 11.55
C ASP A 250 -12.60 -6.90 10.42
N VAL A 251 -11.39 -7.43 10.65
CA VAL A 251 -10.67 -8.20 9.64
C VAL A 251 -11.50 -9.39 9.16
N LYS A 252 -12.05 -10.20 10.07
CA LYS A 252 -12.83 -11.39 9.69
C LYS A 252 -14.05 -11.04 8.83
N SER A 253 -14.68 -9.88 9.06
CA SER A 253 -15.83 -9.42 8.26
C SER A 253 -15.47 -9.08 6.81
N GLN A 254 -14.24 -8.66 6.55
CA GLN A 254 -13.78 -8.25 5.22
C GLN A 254 -13.53 -9.44 4.27
N LEU A 255 -13.34 -10.66 4.79
CA LEU A 255 -13.04 -11.85 3.98
C LEU A 255 -14.15 -12.21 3.00
N ALA A 256 -15.41 -11.94 3.36
CA ALA A 256 -16.57 -12.26 2.52
C ALA A 256 -16.51 -11.55 1.16
N ALA A 257 -15.98 -10.33 1.12
CA ALA A 257 -15.78 -9.57 -0.12
C ALA A 257 -14.83 -10.27 -1.11
N TYR A 258 -13.97 -11.16 -0.62
CA TYR A 258 -13.01 -11.94 -1.39
C TYR A 258 -13.39 -13.42 -1.51
N GLN A 259 -14.64 -13.79 -1.20
CA GLN A 259 -15.13 -15.18 -1.24
C GLN A 259 -14.32 -16.13 -0.34
N ARG A 260 -13.82 -15.59 0.78
CA ARG A 260 -13.08 -16.36 1.78
C ARG A 260 -13.92 -16.55 3.04
N SER A 261 -13.73 -17.67 3.71
CA SER A 261 -14.37 -17.97 4.99
C SER A 261 -13.47 -17.58 6.18
N PRO A 262 -14.04 -17.24 7.35
CA PRO A 262 -13.28 -16.77 8.52
C PRO A 262 -12.17 -17.72 9.01
N ASP A 263 -12.28 -19.02 8.77
CA ASP A 263 -11.30 -20.06 9.11
C ASP A 263 -10.08 -20.09 8.18
N GLN A 264 -10.13 -19.41 7.04
CA GLN A 264 -9.03 -19.35 6.07
C GLN A 264 -7.98 -18.27 6.38
N LEU A 265 -8.14 -17.49 7.44
CA LEU A 265 -7.18 -16.47 7.86
C LEU A 265 -6.99 -16.52 9.37
N HIS A 266 -5.82 -16.91 9.86
CA HIS A 266 -5.55 -16.93 11.30
C HIS A 266 -5.04 -15.60 11.82
N ILE A 267 -5.60 -15.08 12.92
CA ILE A 267 -5.13 -13.84 13.54
C ILE A 267 -4.27 -14.16 14.76
N PHE A 268 -2.98 -13.79 14.70
CA PHE A 268 -2.02 -13.98 15.78
C PHE A 268 -1.74 -12.65 16.49
N GLN A 269 -1.94 -12.64 17.81
CA GLN A 269 -1.49 -11.53 18.66
C GLN A 269 -0.03 -11.74 19.06
N GLY A 270 0.81 -10.74 18.84
CA GLY A 270 2.14 -10.68 19.44
C GLY A 270 2.01 -10.42 20.93
N VAL A 271 2.55 -11.31 21.76
CA VAL A 271 2.49 -11.16 23.21
C VAL A 271 3.84 -11.44 23.83
N SER A 272 4.28 -10.50 24.65
CA SER A 272 5.37 -10.75 25.59
C SER A 272 4.80 -11.40 26.83
N VAL A 273 5.52 -12.40 27.36
CA VAL A 273 5.14 -13.10 28.60
C VAL A 273 6.29 -13.09 29.60
N ILE A 274 5.97 -13.24 30.88
CA ILE A 274 6.93 -13.62 31.94
C ILE A 274 6.28 -14.73 32.76
N VAL A 275 7.01 -15.85 32.90
CA VAL A 275 6.58 -17.00 33.71
C VAL A 275 7.48 -17.03 34.95
N GLY A 276 6.88 -16.82 36.12
CA GLY A 276 7.54 -16.88 37.42
C GLY A 276 7.01 -18.05 38.25
N ASP A 277 7.77 -18.42 39.29
CA ASP A 277 7.33 -19.43 40.27
C ASP A 277 6.12 -18.95 41.08
N ASP A 278 6.06 -17.62 41.31
CA ASP A 278 4.98 -16.90 41.94
C ASP A 278 4.95 -15.45 41.42
N ALA A 279 4.01 -14.64 41.94
CA ALA A 279 3.86 -13.25 41.52
C ALA A 279 5.07 -12.37 41.87
N GLU A 280 5.77 -12.63 42.97
CA GLU A 280 6.98 -11.88 43.32
C GLU A 280 8.14 -12.25 42.39
N ASP A 281 8.27 -13.52 42.01
CA ASP A 281 9.28 -13.97 41.06
C ASP A 281 9.09 -13.33 39.68
N ALA A 282 7.87 -13.37 39.16
CA ALA A 282 7.54 -12.71 37.90
C ALA A 282 7.84 -11.20 37.96
N GLU A 283 7.57 -10.54 39.09
CA GLU A 283 7.88 -9.13 39.28
C GLU A 283 9.39 -8.87 39.34
N ARG A 284 10.15 -9.67 40.08
CA ARG A 284 11.63 -9.54 40.14
C ARG A 284 12.25 -9.72 38.76
N GLN A 285 11.77 -10.69 37.97
CA GLN A 285 12.21 -10.91 36.60
C GLN A 285 11.98 -9.67 35.71
N TYR A 286 10.78 -9.08 35.79
CA TYR A 286 10.46 -7.84 35.07
C TYR A 286 11.39 -6.70 35.49
N GLN A 287 11.51 -6.43 36.79
CA GLN A 287 12.29 -5.31 37.32
C GLN A 287 13.78 -5.45 36.99
N THR A 288 14.34 -6.65 37.06
CA THR A 288 15.74 -6.92 36.70
C THR A 288 16.03 -6.53 35.25
N THR A 289 15.09 -6.83 34.35
CA THR A 289 15.23 -6.53 32.93
C THR A 289 14.97 -5.05 32.65
N ALA A 290 13.92 -4.47 33.23
CA ALA A 290 13.58 -3.06 33.07
C ALA A 290 14.68 -2.12 33.58
N ALA A 291 15.35 -2.48 34.68
CA ALA A 291 16.46 -1.71 35.26
C ALA A 291 17.70 -1.62 34.36
N LEU A 292 17.81 -2.44 33.30
CA LEU A 292 18.91 -2.37 32.33
C LEU A 292 18.73 -1.26 31.30
N VAL A 293 17.51 -0.77 31.11
CA VAL A 293 17.19 0.25 30.12
C VAL A 293 17.64 1.62 30.64
N SER A 294 18.62 2.22 29.95
CA SER A 294 18.97 3.62 30.22
C SER A 294 17.94 4.56 29.57
N ILE A 295 17.80 5.77 30.11
CA ILE A 295 16.90 6.76 29.50
C ILE A 295 17.33 7.13 28.08
N GLU A 296 18.63 7.14 27.80
CA GLU A 296 19.17 7.40 26.46
C GLU A 296 18.74 6.30 25.47
N ASP A 297 18.89 5.03 25.85
CA ASP A 297 18.45 3.89 25.04
C ASP A 297 16.94 3.95 24.79
N ALA A 298 16.17 4.34 25.80
CA ALA A 298 14.72 4.46 25.71
C ALA A 298 14.29 5.56 24.72
N LEU A 299 14.94 6.72 24.76
CA LEU A 299 14.70 7.80 23.80
C LEU A 299 15.09 7.41 22.38
N ASN A 300 16.23 6.73 22.20
CA ASN A 300 16.67 6.25 20.90
C ASN A 300 15.70 5.22 20.31
N TYR A 301 15.18 4.31 21.15
CA TYR A 301 14.17 3.34 20.74
C TYR A 301 12.86 4.01 20.33
N LEU A 302 12.37 4.95 21.13
CA LEU A 302 11.19 5.74 20.82
C LEU A 302 11.37 6.50 19.49
N GLY A 303 12.53 7.13 19.29
CA GLY A 303 12.92 7.85 18.08
C GLY A 303 12.73 7.03 16.81
N ARG A 304 12.98 5.71 16.85
CA ARG A 304 12.85 4.81 15.69
C ARG A 304 11.46 4.85 15.05
N TYR A 305 10.39 4.94 15.85
CA TYR A 305 9.03 4.98 15.32
C TYR A 305 8.74 6.28 14.55
N PHE A 306 9.45 7.34 14.95
CA PHE A 306 9.35 8.70 14.43
C PHE A 306 10.59 9.07 13.60
N GLU A 307 10.98 8.22 12.65
CA GLU A 307 12.06 8.52 11.70
C GLU A 307 13.44 8.80 12.33
N HIS A 308 13.73 8.13 13.45
CA HIS A 308 14.93 8.37 14.27
C HIS A 308 15.02 9.80 14.83
N HIS A 309 13.88 10.41 15.12
CA HIS A 309 13.80 11.71 15.76
C HIS A 309 14.56 11.76 17.07
N ASP A 310 15.28 12.87 17.28
CA ASP A 310 16.08 13.07 18.48
C ASP A 310 15.21 13.61 19.63
N PHE A 311 14.63 12.73 20.43
CA PHE A 311 13.84 13.16 21.58
C PHE A 311 14.67 13.78 22.71
N SER A 312 16.00 13.66 22.70
CA SER A 312 16.86 14.25 23.76
C SER A 312 16.84 15.79 23.75
N GLN A 313 16.37 16.40 22.67
CA GLN A 313 16.19 17.84 22.56
C GLN A 313 15.04 18.40 23.43
N TYR A 314 14.16 17.52 23.93
CA TYR A 314 13.01 17.92 24.75
C TYR A 314 13.25 17.61 26.24
N PRO A 315 12.67 18.39 27.18
CA PRO A 315 12.75 18.08 28.60
C PRO A 315 12.06 16.75 28.93
N LEU A 316 12.76 15.89 29.68
CA LEU A 316 12.29 14.54 30.01
C LEU A 316 11.03 14.51 30.87
N ASP A 317 10.91 15.45 31.80
CA ASP A 317 9.86 15.46 32.83
C ASP A 317 8.73 16.47 32.52
N GLU A 318 8.68 16.94 31.27
CA GLU A 318 7.56 17.69 30.71
C GLU A 318 6.62 16.75 29.93
N PRO A 319 5.36 17.13 29.68
CA PRO A 319 4.43 16.37 28.84
C PRO A 319 5.06 15.99 27.49
N PHE A 320 4.70 14.80 26.98
CA PHE A 320 5.19 14.34 25.68
C PHE A 320 4.98 15.42 24.60
N PRO A 321 6.04 15.78 23.83
CA PRO A 321 6.00 16.92 22.92
C PRO A 321 4.96 16.70 21.81
N ASP A 322 4.29 17.78 21.40
CA ASP A 322 3.48 17.77 20.19
C ASP A 322 4.39 17.80 18.96
N ILE A 323 4.60 16.62 18.38
CA ILE A 323 5.47 16.38 17.23
C ILE A 323 4.71 16.33 15.90
N GLY A 324 3.42 16.71 15.89
CA GLY A 324 2.59 16.79 14.69
C GLY A 324 2.52 15.48 13.89
N ASP A 325 2.81 15.57 12.58
CA ASP A 325 2.71 14.48 11.60
C ASP A 325 3.99 13.62 11.50
N LEU A 326 4.97 13.84 12.37
CA LEU A 326 6.20 13.07 12.36
C LEU A 326 5.92 11.56 12.46
N GLY A 327 6.56 10.76 11.60
CA GLY A 327 6.35 9.32 11.54
C GLY A 327 5.05 8.87 10.85
N GLN A 328 4.26 9.78 10.26
CA GLN A 328 3.03 9.44 9.54
C GLN A 328 3.28 8.54 8.32
N ASN A 329 4.44 8.68 7.65
CA ASN A 329 4.84 7.80 6.54
C ASN A 329 5.62 6.56 7.00
N SER A 330 5.97 6.48 8.29
CA SER A 330 6.72 5.38 8.89
C SER A 330 5.81 4.35 9.57
N PHE A 331 5.89 4.20 10.89
CA PHE A 331 5.09 3.26 11.68
C PHE A 331 3.76 3.88 12.10
N ARG A 332 2.96 4.36 11.14
CA ARG A 332 1.76 5.18 11.38
C ARG A 332 0.87 4.67 12.52
N SER A 333 0.54 3.38 12.53
CA SER A 333 -0.31 2.80 13.57
C SER A 333 0.31 2.95 14.97
N THR A 334 1.62 2.69 15.09
CA THR A 334 2.34 2.76 16.36
C THR A 334 2.56 4.21 16.79
N THR A 335 2.89 5.11 15.87
CA THR A 335 3.09 6.53 16.19
C THR A 335 1.80 7.20 16.64
N ASP A 336 0.67 6.91 15.98
CA ASP A 336 -0.65 7.40 16.37
C ASP A 336 -1.08 6.85 17.74
N GLU A 337 -0.80 5.58 18.02
CA GLU A 337 -1.07 4.95 19.32
C GLU A 337 -0.24 5.58 20.45
N ILE A 338 1.07 5.76 20.25
CA ILE A 338 1.95 6.42 21.23
C ILE A 338 1.47 7.84 21.53
N LYS A 339 1.19 8.65 20.49
CA LYS A 339 0.69 10.03 20.64
C LYS A 339 -0.64 10.07 21.41
N ARG A 340 -1.56 9.15 21.08
CA ARG A 340 -2.87 9.04 21.74
C ARG A 340 -2.71 8.70 23.22
N HIS A 341 -1.97 7.64 23.56
CA HIS A 341 -1.77 7.22 24.95
C HIS A 341 -1.07 8.29 25.78
N ALA A 342 -0.06 8.95 25.21
CA ALA A 342 0.65 10.04 25.88
C ALA A 342 -0.29 11.19 26.22
N ARG A 343 -1.18 11.57 25.29
CA ARG A 343 -2.18 12.64 25.50
C ARG A 343 -3.26 12.23 26.48
N GLU A 344 -3.86 11.05 26.31
CA GLU A 344 -4.97 10.56 27.15
C GLU A 344 -4.58 10.39 28.62
N ARG A 345 -3.32 9.99 28.88
CA ARG A 345 -2.80 9.72 30.22
C ARG A 345 -1.95 10.85 30.81
N GLY A 346 -1.68 11.92 30.03
CA GLY A 346 -0.84 13.04 30.46
C GLY A 346 0.59 12.63 30.78
N LEU A 347 1.17 11.75 29.97
CA LEU A 347 2.51 11.19 30.23
C LEU A 347 3.62 12.19 29.90
N THR A 348 4.69 12.16 30.69
CA THR A 348 5.93 12.86 30.37
C THR A 348 6.72 12.12 29.28
N LEU A 349 7.66 12.81 28.61
CA LEU A 349 8.54 12.16 27.64
C LEU A 349 9.29 10.97 28.26
N ARG A 350 9.78 11.10 29.50
CA ARG A 350 10.45 10.02 30.24
C ARG A 350 9.56 8.79 30.35
N GLN A 351 8.30 8.98 30.73
CA GLN A 351 7.34 7.88 30.90
C GLN A 351 7.06 7.19 29.56
N VAL A 352 6.79 7.96 28.50
CA VAL A 352 6.55 7.42 27.16
C VAL A 352 7.76 6.64 26.65
N ALA A 353 8.97 7.18 26.81
CA ALA A 353 10.20 6.52 26.38
C ALA A 353 10.42 5.20 27.12
N LEU A 354 10.28 5.19 28.45
CA LEU A 354 10.44 3.97 29.27
C LEU A 354 9.35 2.93 29.00
N GLU A 355 8.10 3.35 28.79
CA GLU A 355 7.00 2.43 28.43
C GLU A 355 7.24 1.80 27.05
N ALA A 356 7.70 2.58 26.07
CA ALA A 356 8.07 2.03 24.76
C ALA A 356 9.26 1.06 24.87
N ALA A 357 10.24 1.39 25.72
CA ALA A 357 11.48 0.64 25.81
C ALA A 357 11.40 -0.63 26.67
N SER A 358 10.54 -0.63 27.69
CA SER A 358 10.37 -1.72 28.65
C SER A 358 8.88 -2.02 28.91
N PRO A 359 8.09 -2.30 27.85
CA PRO A 359 6.67 -2.54 27.99
C PRO A 359 6.44 -3.73 28.93
N ARG A 360 5.56 -3.55 29.91
CA ARG A 360 5.24 -4.61 30.85
C ARG A 360 4.56 -5.76 30.09
N PRO A 361 5.07 -7.00 30.16
CA PRO A 361 4.46 -8.12 29.45
C PRO A 361 3.02 -8.35 29.92
N ARG A 362 2.07 -8.40 28.97
CA ARG A 362 0.63 -8.49 29.27
C ARG A 362 0.29 -9.71 30.13
N PHE A 363 0.91 -10.84 29.81
CA PHE A 363 0.70 -12.09 30.53
C PHE A 363 1.94 -12.36 31.39
N THR A 364 1.87 -11.89 32.64
CA THR A 364 2.94 -12.00 33.65
C THR A 364 2.37 -12.67 34.89
N GLY A 365 3.05 -13.69 35.41
CA GLY A 365 2.66 -14.38 36.64
C GLY A 365 3.13 -15.82 36.65
N THR A 366 2.39 -16.68 37.34
CA THR A 366 2.62 -18.14 37.30
C THR A 366 2.29 -18.71 35.92
N ALA A 367 2.73 -19.95 35.66
CA ALA A 367 2.34 -20.66 34.44
C ALA A 367 0.81 -20.77 34.26
N SER A 368 0.05 -20.85 35.36
CA SER A 368 -1.42 -20.85 35.31
C SER A 368 -1.96 -19.48 34.91
N ASP A 369 -1.44 -18.38 35.47
CA ASP A 369 -1.90 -17.02 35.14
C ASP A 369 -1.69 -16.71 33.66
N VAL A 370 -0.53 -17.11 33.10
CA VAL A 370 -0.24 -16.96 31.67
C VAL A 370 -1.19 -17.81 30.82
N ALA A 371 -1.43 -19.07 31.21
CA ALA A 371 -2.39 -19.94 30.51
C ALA A 371 -3.82 -19.37 30.55
N ASP A 372 -4.25 -18.82 31.69
CA ASP A 372 -5.56 -18.19 31.87
C ASP A 372 -5.73 -16.97 30.95
N GLY A 373 -4.70 -16.12 30.86
CA GLY A 373 -4.70 -14.96 29.97
C GLY A 373 -4.82 -15.32 28.49
N LEU A 374 -4.03 -16.30 28.03
CA LEU A 374 -4.09 -16.79 26.65
C LEU A 374 -5.43 -17.46 26.33
N GLN A 375 -5.95 -18.27 27.26
CA GLN A 375 -7.26 -18.92 27.14
C GLN A 375 -8.37 -17.89 27.01
N LEU A 376 -8.39 -16.89 27.89
CA LEU A 376 -9.40 -15.83 27.87
C LEU A 376 -9.45 -15.13 26.50
N TRP A 377 -8.30 -14.71 25.98
CA TRP A 377 -8.23 -14.03 24.68
C TRP A 377 -8.67 -14.94 23.51
N PHE A 378 -8.31 -16.22 23.56
CA PHE A 378 -8.67 -17.19 22.53
C PHE A 378 -10.18 -17.50 22.50
N GLU A 379 -10.76 -17.78 23.67
CA GLU A 379 -12.19 -18.11 23.82
C GLU A 379 -13.08 -16.89 23.54
N GLN A 380 -12.60 -15.68 23.84
CA GLN A 380 -13.32 -14.43 23.60
C GLN A 380 -13.13 -13.88 22.16
N HIS A 381 -12.58 -14.69 21.24
CA HIS A 381 -12.35 -14.30 19.83
C HIS A 381 -11.54 -13.01 19.66
N ALA A 382 -10.49 -12.84 20.46
CA ALA A 382 -9.49 -11.78 20.28
C ALA A 382 -8.29 -12.24 19.41
N ALA A 383 -8.10 -13.56 19.31
CA ALA A 383 -7.05 -14.17 18.51
C ALA A 383 -7.41 -15.63 18.15
N ASP A 384 -6.80 -16.15 17.08
CA ASP A 384 -6.72 -17.59 16.77
C ASP A 384 -5.45 -18.23 17.33
N GLY A 385 -4.45 -17.40 17.65
CA GLY A 385 -3.19 -17.82 18.21
C GLY A 385 -2.33 -16.66 18.69
N PHE A 386 -1.13 -16.99 19.16
CA PHE A 386 -0.19 -16.02 19.71
C PHE A 386 1.21 -16.24 19.18
N ILE A 387 1.93 -15.14 18.90
CA ILE A 387 3.39 -15.19 18.72
C ILE A 387 3.99 -14.80 20.06
N ILE A 388 4.60 -15.79 20.72
CA ILE A 388 5.16 -15.65 22.06
C ILE A 388 6.55 -15.04 21.98
N GLN A 389 6.78 -14.01 22.78
CA GLN A 389 8.10 -13.45 23.05
C GLN A 389 8.38 -13.55 24.55
N GLY A 390 9.57 -13.99 24.93
CA GLY A 390 10.00 -13.96 26.32
C GLY A 390 10.33 -12.52 26.75
N GLY A 391 9.74 -12.06 27.85
CA GLY A 391 10.09 -10.79 28.49
C GLY A 391 11.50 -10.81 29.07
N THR A 392 11.97 -11.98 29.49
CA THR A 392 13.35 -12.24 29.94
C THR A 392 14.02 -13.33 29.10
N PRO A 393 15.36 -13.42 29.08
CA PRO A 393 16.09 -14.46 28.35
C PRO A 393 15.67 -15.90 28.72
N GLU A 394 15.24 -16.11 29.95
CA GLU A 394 14.87 -17.44 30.48
C GLU A 394 13.40 -17.80 30.26
N THR A 395 12.56 -16.82 29.90
CA THR A 395 11.11 -17.02 29.87
C THR A 395 10.67 -18.00 28.80
N PHE A 396 11.23 -17.96 27.59
CA PHE A 396 10.71 -18.79 26.49
C PHE A 396 10.84 -20.30 26.77
N PRO A 397 11.98 -20.81 27.27
CA PRO A 397 12.07 -22.18 27.76
C PRO A 397 11.02 -22.53 28.82
N ARG A 398 10.82 -21.66 29.82
CA ARG A 398 9.80 -21.85 30.87
C ARG A 398 8.38 -21.89 30.32
N PHE A 399 8.05 -21.02 29.37
CA PHE A 399 6.76 -21.05 28.68
C PHE A 399 6.50 -22.41 28.03
N VAL A 400 7.49 -22.96 27.33
CA VAL A 400 7.39 -24.28 26.68
C VAL A 400 7.25 -25.41 27.70
N ASP A 401 7.96 -25.35 28.83
CA ASP A 401 7.98 -26.44 29.83
C ASP A 401 6.81 -26.38 30.81
N GLU A 402 6.28 -25.20 31.11
CA GLU A 402 5.31 -25.00 32.19
C GLU A 402 3.93 -24.59 31.66
N VAL A 403 3.85 -23.71 30.65
CA VAL A 403 2.56 -23.18 30.14
C VAL A 403 1.95 -24.10 29.08
N VAL A 404 2.76 -24.58 28.13
CA VAL A 404 2.27 -25.47 27.05
C VAL A 404 1.59 -26.74 27.61
N PRO A 405 2.15 -27.45 28.61
CA PRO A 405 1.47 -28.61 29.20
C PRO A 405 0.12 -28.28 29.84
N LEU A 406 -0.03 -27.09 30.44
CA LEU A 406 -1.30 -26.64 30.99
C LEU A 406 -2.34 -26.41 29.88
N LEU A 407 -1.95 -25.74 28.79
CA LEU A 407 -2.83 -25.55 27.62
C LEU A 407 -3.25 -26.89 26.99
N GLN A 408 -2.33 -27.87 26.95
CA GLN A 408 -2.62 -29.24 26.48
C GLN A 408 -3.53 -30.01 27.43
N ALA A 409 -3.36 -29.87 28.74
CA ALA A 409 -4.22 -30.49 29.75
C ALA A 409 -5.65 -29.94 29.68
N ARG A 410 -5.80 -28.65 29.36
CA ARG A 410 -7.08 -27.96 29.14
C ARG A 410 -7.71 -28.26 27.77
N GLY A 411 -7.03 -28.99 26.89
CA GLY A 411 -7.52 -29.31 25.54
C GLY A 411 -7.49 -28.13 24.55
N LEU A 412 -6.86 -27.01 24.91
CA LEU A 412 -6.73 -25.82 24.07
C LEU A 412 -5.61 -25.93 23.05
N PHE A 413 -4.61 -26.76 23.32
CA PHE A 413 -3.44 -26.94 22.46
C PHE A 413 -3.16 -28.41 22.14
N ARG A 414 -2.63 -28.66 20.95
CA ARG A 414 -2.34 -30.01 20.47
C ARG A 414 -1.21 -30.69 21.26
N ARG A 415 -1.26 -32.02 21.34
CA ARG A 415 -0.20 -32.86 21.93
C ARG A 415 0.84 -33.33 20.93
N ASP A 416 0.47 -33.42 19.65
CA ASP A 416 1.37 -33.73 18.55
C ASP A 416 0.99 -32.90 17.31
N TYR A 417 1.93 -32.77 16.37
CA TYR A 417 1.67 -32.07 15.11
C TYR A 417 0.63 -32.82 14.28
N PRO A 418 -0.37 -32.11 13.70
CA PRO A 418 -1.41 -32.75 12.89
C PRO A 418 -0.90 -33.22 11.51
N GLY A 419 0.31 -32.82 11.12
CA GLY A 419 0.92 -33.14 9.84
C GLY A 419 2.39 -32.75 9.78
N THR A 420 2.97 -32.68 8.59
CA THR A 420 4.39 -32.35 8.38
C THR A 420 4.62 -30.95 7.84
N THR A 421 3.58 -30.33 7.28
CA THR A 421 3.64 -28.99 6.68
C THR A 421 3.15 -27.91 7.64
N LEU A 422 3.58 -26.66 7.42
CA LEU A 422 3.07 -25.52 8.18
C LEU A 422 1.57 -25.31 7.92
N ARG A 423 1.13 -25.52 6.67
CA ARG A 423 -0.28 -25.46 6.28
C ARG A 423 -1.17 -26.46 7.04
N GLU A 424 -0.72 -27.71 7.21
CA GLU A 424 -1.42 -28.70 8.06
C GLU A 424 -1.40 -28.30 9.54
N SER A 425 -0.27 -27.80 10.05
CA SER A 425 -0.18 -27.31 11.43
C SER A 425 -1.24 -26.24 11.72
N LEU A 426 -1.46 -25.33 10.76
CA LEU A 426 -2.47 -24.28 10.84
C LEU A 426 -3.88 -24.77 10.50
N GLY A 427 -4.06 -26.00 10.01
CA GLY A 427 -5.37 -26.52 9.60
C GLY A 427 -5.94 -25.81 8.37
N LEU A 428 -5.07 -25.36 7.45
CA LEU A 428 -5.47 -24.67 6.23
C LEU A 428 -5.52 -25.65 5.05
N ALA A 429 -6.45 -25.43 4.11
CA ALA A 429 -6.56 -26.25 2.91
C ALA A 429 -5.41 -25.98 1.91
N LEU A 430 -5.01 -27.02 1.16
CA LEU A 430 -4.07 -26.89 0.05
C LEU A 430 -4.65 -25.95 -1.03
N PRO A 431 -3.92 -24.91 -1.45
CA PRO A 431 -4.38 -24.02 -2.50
C PRO A 431 -4.36 -24.73 -3.85
N ALA A 432 -5.48 -24.67 -4.56
CA ALA A 432 -5.55 -25.12 -5.94
C ALA A 432 -4.66 -24.26 -6.83
N ASN A 433 -3.96 -24.89 -7.78
CA ASN A 433 -3.23 -24.17 -8.82
C ASN A 433 -4.22 -23.33 -9.63
N GLN A 434 -3.98 -22.03 -9.76
CA GLN A 434 -4.94 -21.10 -10.36
C GLN A 434 -4.88 -21.04 -11.89
N ILE A 435 -3.78 -21.48 -12.51
CA ILE A 435 -3.57 -21.34 -13.95
C ILE A 435 -4.51 -22.24 -14.78
N PRO A 436 -4.74 -23.52 -14.44
CA PRO A 436 -5.72 -24.36 -15.15
C PRO A 436 -7.13 -23.76 -15.16
N LYS A 437 -7.48 -22.98 -14.13
CA LYS A 437 -8.77 -22.29 -14.02
C LYS A 437 -8.84 -21.10 -14.98
N ILE A 438 -7.78 -20.28 -15.02
CA ILE A 438 -7.65 -19.13 -15.94
C ILE A 438 -7.64 -19.59 -17.40
N ILE A 439 -6.92 -20.68 -17.73
CA ILE A 439 -6.90 -21.22 -19.11
C ILE A 439 -8.29 -21.75 -19.50
N LYS A 440 -9.03 -22.41 -18.60
CA LYS A 440 -10.39 -22.88 -18.89
C LYS A 440 -11.38 -21.73 -19.11
N GLU A 441 -11.32 -20.67 -18.30
CA GLU A 441 -12.14 -19.48 -18.48
C GLU A 441 -11.78 -18.75 -19.78
N ASN A 442 -10.49 -18.63 -20.09
CA ASN A 442 -10.02 -18.05 -21.35
C ASN A 442 -10.37 -18.90 -22.57
N HIS A 443 -10.35 -20.24 -22.51
CA HIS A 443 -10.79 -21.12 -23.61
C HIS A 443 -12.31 -21.07 -23.83
N ALA A 444 -13.11 -20.98 -22.77
CA ALA A 444 -14.56 -20.77 -22.89
C ALA A 444 -14.86 -19.43 -23.58
N MET A 445 -14.07 -18.41 -23.28
CA MET A 445 -14.18 -17.08 -23.88
C MET A 445 -13.63 -17.04 -25.32
N GLN A 446 -12.50 -17.71 -25.61
CA GLN A 446 -11.83 -17.76 -26.92
C GLN A 446 -12.63 -18.47 -28.01
N LYS A 447 -13.50 -19.43 -27.68
CA LYS A 447 -14.45 -20.01 -28.68
C LYS A 447 -15.39 -18.96 -29.28
N THR A 448 -15.53 -17.80 -28.65
CA THR A 448 -16.32 -16.66 -29.13
C THR A 448 -15.47 -15.56 -29.80
N THR A 449 -14.13 -15.62 -29.70
CA THR A 449 -13.24 -14.48 -30.04
C THR A 449 -12.19 -14.80 -31.12
N LEU A 450 -12.18 -16.01 -31.68
CA LEU A 450 -11.18 -16.48 -32.67
C LEU A 450 -11.23 -15.75 -34.04
N LEU A 451 -12.06 -14.72 -34.21
CA LEU A 451 -12.18 -13.94 -35.44
C LEU A 451 -11.43 -12.58 -35.43
N LEU A 452 -10.71 -12.21 -34.35
CA LEU A 452 -10.21 -10.83 -34.20
C LEU A 452 -8.70 -10.63 -33.96
N ALA A 453 -7.85 -11.64 -34.10
CA ALA A 453 -6.44 -11.55 -33.69
C ALA A 453 -5.40 -11.29 -34.82
N VAL A 454 -5.80 -10.86 -36.03
CA VAL A 454 -4.88 -10.61 -37.17
C VAL A 454 -4.84 -9.13 -37.59
N ALA A 455 -4.92 -8.17 -36.64
CA ALA A 455 -4.90 -6.75 -36.99
C ALA A 455 -4.22 -5.85 -35.96
N LEU A 456 -3.06 -6.23 -35.40
CA LEU A 456 -2.23 -5.32 -34.60
C LEU A 456 -0.74 -5.57 -34.85
N ALA A 457 -0.32 -5.33 -36.09
CA ALA A 457 1.08 -5.22 -36.44
C ALA A 457 1.23 -4.29 -37.65
N PHE A 458 0.96 -2.98 -37.51
CA PHE A 458 1.46 -1.97 -38.45
C PHE A 458 1.56 -0.57 -37.81
N SER A 459 2.72 0.05 -38.05
CA SER A 459 3.16 1.45 -37.86
C SER A 459 3.19 2.00 -36.42
N ALA A 460 4.30 2.34 -35.76
CA ALA A 460 5.67 2.67 -36.23
C ALA A 460 5.71 3.64 -37.42
N SER A 461 5.00 4.77 -37.32
CA SER A 461 5.26 6.08 -37.98
C SER A 461 3.96 6.89 -38.07
N SER A 462 3.78 7.91 -37.23
CA SER A 462 2.83 9.00 -37.54
C SER A 462 3.38 10.31 -36.98
N TRP A 463 4.17 10.97 -37.81
CA TRP A 463 4.54 12.37 -37.67
C TRP A 463 3.28 13.22 -37.91
N GLY A 464 2.97 14.16 -37.02
CA GLY A 464 1.92 15.19 -37.19
C GLY A 464 0.47 14.71 -37.03
N GLN A 465 -0.02 14.52 -35.80
CA GLN A 465 -1.45 14.29 -35.56
C GLN A 465 -2.20 15.60 -35.29
N ASP A 466 -2.81 16.12 -36.36
CA ASP A 466 -3.81 17.17 -36.29
C ASP A 466 -5.20 16.55 -36.07
N VAL A 467 -5.89 16.95 -35.01
CA VAL A 467 -7.22 16.43 -34.64
C VAL A 467 -8.21 17.59 -34.48
N LYS A 468 -9.45 17.45 -34.95
CA LYS A 468 -10.47 18.49 -34.78
C LYS A 468 -11.39 18.16 -33.60
N ILE A 469 -11.28 18.92 -32.52
CA ILE A 469 -12.04 18.73 -31.27
C ILE A 469 -12.90 19.97 -31.03
N ASN A 470 -14.21 19.78 -30.80
CA ASN A 470 -15.15 20.87 -30.56
C ASN A 470 -15.11 21.98 -31.63
N GLY A 471 -14.83 21.62 -32.88
CA GLY A 471 -14.70 22.58 -34.00
C GLY A 471 -13.31 23.19 -34.17
N THR A 472 -12.37 22.97 -33.24
CA THR A 472 -11.02 23.53 -33.26
C THR A 472 -9.98 22.48 -33.67
N GLY A 473 -9.09 22.84 -34.58
CA GLY A 473 -7.95 21.99 -34.95
C GLY A 473 -6.85 22.08 -33.90
N VAL A 474 -6.44 20.92 -33.37
CA VAL A 474 -5.36 20.79 -32.39
C VAL A 474 -4.22 20.03 -33.03
N SER A 475 -3.01 20.58 -32.96
CA SER A 475 -1.80 20.02 -33.57
C SER A 475 -0.71 19.85 -32.52
N LEU A 476 -0.31 18.62 -32.23
CA LEU A 476 0.79 18.38 -31.27
C LEU A 476 2.10 19.04 -31.72
N GLU A 477 2.39 19.01 -33.03
CA GLU A 477 3.57 19.66 -33.60
C GLU A 477 3.54 21.18 -33.45
N ALA A 478 2.42 21.83 -33.83
CA ALA A 478 2.29 23.29 -33.69
C ALA A 478 2.30 23.73 -32.21
N ASN A 479 1.91 22.83 -31.30
CA ASN A 479 1.85 23.09 -29.87
C ASN A 479 3.20 22.96 -29.16
N LYS A 480 4.25 22.46 -29.83
CA LYS A 480 5.63 22.47 -29.29
C LYS A 480 6.16 23.88 -29.03
N THR A 481 5.67 24.89 -29.75
CA THR A 481 6.03 26.31 -29.53
C THR A 481 5.06 26.96 -28.55
N PRO A 482 5.46 27.35 -27.33
CA PRO A 482 4.52 27.78 -26.30
C PRO A 482 3.90 29.18 -26.54
N ILE A 483 2.70 29.42 -25.98
CA ILE A 483 2.05 30.76 -25.97
C ILE A 483 2.52 31.59 -24.79
N HIS A 484 3.37 32.59 -25.02
CA HIS A 484 3.86 33.46 -23.95
C HIS A 484 2.86 34.54 -23.52
N THR A 485 2.98 35.02 -22.29
CA THR A 485 2.25 36.19 -21.77
C THR A 485 3.18 37.22 -21.17
N ALA A 486 2.71 38.47 -21.11
CA ALA A 486 3.47 39.56 -20.53
C ALA A 486 3.46 39.48 -18.99
N LYS A 487 4.54 39.96 -18.37
CA LYS A 487 4.60 40.20 -16.93
C LYS A 487 3.44 41.10 -16.51
N ASN A 488 2.74 40.73 -15.44
CA ASN A 488 1.62 41.48 -14.89
C ASN A 488 2.09 42.24 -13.63
N PRO A 489 2.28 43.57 -13.70
CA PRO A 489 2.76 44.34 -12.55
C PRO A 489 1.86 44.22 -11.31
N GLN A 490 0.54 44.09 -11.50
CA GLN A 490 -0.40 43.90 -10.41
C GLN A 490 -0.23 42.53 -9.74
N ALA A 491 0.00 41.47 -10.52
CA ALA A 491 0.25 40.13 -9.97
C ALA A 491 1.60 40.06 -9.22
N ILE A 492 2.65 40.67 -9.78
CA ILE A 492 3.98 40.74 -9.15
C ILE A 492 3.93 41.49 -7.82
N ALA A 493 3.16 42.58 -7.74
CA ALA A 493 3.00 43.36 -6.51
C ALA A 493 2.28 42.60 -5.38
N LEU A 494 1.59 41.49 -5.70
CA LEU A 494 0.89 40.64 -4.74
C LEU A 494 1.74 39.46 -4.24
N LEU A 495 2.96 39.27 -4.76
CA LEU A 495 3.86 38.23 -4.24
C LEU A 495 4.30 38.57 -2.80
N PRO A 496 4.37 37.59 -1.89
CA PRO A 496 4.82 37.81 -0.52
C PRO A 496 6.26 38.34 -0.50
N GLN A 497 6.57 39.25 0.45
CA GLN A 497 7.91 39.85 0.54
C GLN A 497 8.98 38.82 0.93
N ASP A 498 8.60 37.79 1.68
CA ASP A 498 9.39 36.64 2.10
C ASP A 498 9.12 35.40 1.22
N LEU A 499 8.88 35.61 -0.08
CA LEU A 499 8.57 34.52 -1.01
C LEU A 499 9.65 33.42 -1.00
N HIS A 500 9.26 32.24 -0.54
CA HIS A 500 10.04 31.01 -0.62
C HIS A 500 9.46 30.11 -1.70
N LEU A 501 10.17 30.01 -2.84
CA LEU A 501 9.86 29.08 -3.92
C LEU A 501 10.65 27.77 -3.77
N ALA A 502 10.06 26.66 -4.19
CA ALA A 502 10.69 25.33 -4.18
C ALA A 502 12.01 25.31 -4.96
N VAL A 503 12.08 26.08 -6.06
CA VAL A 503 13.32 26.38 -6.78
C VAL A 503 13.46 27.89 -6.90
N PRO A 504 14.55 28.51 -6.39
CA PRO A 504 14.73 29.95 -6.44
C PRO A 504 14.57 30.53 -7.86
N GLY A 505 13.72 31.55 -7.99
CA GLY A 505 13.43 32.23 -9.27
C GLY A 505 12.50 31.46 -10.20
N LYS A 506 12.02 30.27 -9.83
CA LYS A 506 11.13 29.45 -10.67
C LYS A 506 9.83 29.10 -9.96
N PHE A 507 8.72 29.28 -10.66
CA PHE A 507 7.43 28.73 -10.25
C PHE A 507 7.40 27.24 -10.58
N THR A 508 7.61 26.41 -9.57
CA THR A 508 7.70 24.96 -9.67
C THR A 508 6.32 24.33 -9.54
N VAL A 509 5.85 23.70 -10.62
CA VAL A 509 4.47 23.21 -10.73
C VAL A 509 4.46 21.70 -10.96
N ALA A 510 3.77 20.98 -10.08
CA ALA A 510 3.46 19.57 -10.26
C ALA A 510 2.39 19.39 -11.33
N VAL A 511 2.64 18.52 -12.30
CA VAL A 511 1.70 18.17 -13.38
C VAL A 511 1.65 16.65 -13.54
N ALA A 512 0.46 16.07 -13.72
CA ALA A 512 0.33 14.62 -13.90
C ALA A 512 0.82 14.17 -15.29
N ALA A 513 1.87 13.34 -15.31
CA ALA A 513 2.49 12.87 -16.55
C ALA A 513 1.83 11.58 -17.09
N LEU A 514 0.51 11.61 -17.24
CA LEU A 514 -0.31 10.46 -17.66
C LEU A 514 -0.39 10.28 -19.19
N ASN A 515 0.31 11.10 -19.96
CA ASN A 515 0.30 11.09 -21.42
C ASN A 515 -1.14 11.10 -21.99
N SER A 516 -1.98 11.99 -21.46
CA SER A 516 -3.40 12.14 -21.75
C SER A 516 -3.70 13.52 -22.39
N PRO A 517 -3.46 13.69 -23.70
CA PRO A 517 -3.86 14.91 -24.40
C PRO A 517 -5.37 15.16 -24.27
N PRO A 518 -5.82 16.43 -24.21
CA PRO A 518 -5.01 17.63 -24.42
C PRO A 518 -4.32 18.19 -23.15
N LEU A 519 -4.55 17.58 -21.99
CA LEU A 519 -4.03 18.11 -20.71
C LEU A 519 -2.51 17.99 -20.60
N THR A 520 -1.98 16.79 -20.84
CA THR A 520 -0.54 16.50 -20.74
C THR A 520 -0.10 15.43 -21.74
N VAL A 521 1.06 15.61 -22.37
CA VAL A 521 1.68 14.64 -23.28
C VAL A 521 3.19 14.90 -23.33
N PHE A 522 4.01 13.85 -23.37
CA PHE A 522 5.43 14.06 -23.61
C PHE A 522 5.68 14.40 -25.09
N ALA A 523 6.55 15.37 -25.33
CA ALA A 523 7.10 15.61 -26.66
C ALA A 523 7.97 14.41 -27.11
N ASP A 524 8.36 14.40 -28.38
CA ASP A 524 9.16 13.32 -28.98
C ASP A 524 10.52 13.10 -28.31
N ASP A 525 11.01 14.09 -27.54
CA ASP A 525 12.23 13.99 -26.74
C ASP A 525 12.04 13.18 -25.45
N ASN A 526 10.82 12.74 -25.14
CA ASN A 526 10.39 12.05 -23.91
C ASN A 526 10.80 12.77 -22.62
N LYS A 527 11.01 14.09 -22.68
CA LYS A 527 11.43 14.92 -21.53
C LYS A 527 10.53 16.12 -21.34
N THR A 528 10.19 16.79 -22.43
CA THR A 528 9.41 18.01 -22.41
C THR A 528 7.92 17.66 -22.29
N LEU A 529 7.28 18.12 -21.22
CA LEU A 529 5.82 18.03 -21.07
C LEU A 529 5.15 19.13 -21.88
N LEU A 530 4.32 18.72 -22.83
CA LEU A 530 3.37 19.56 -23.56
C LEU A 530 1.97 19.35 -22.98
N GLY A 531 1.05 20.25 -23.32
CA GLY A 531 -0.35 20.18 -22.92
C GLY A 531 -0.84 21.48 -22.30
N SER A 532 -2.15 21.61 -22.16
CA SER A 532 -2.75 22.82 -21.61
C SER A 532 -2.28 23.10 -20.18
N GLU A 533 -2.01 22.07 -19.37
CA GLU A 533 -1.58 22.26 -17.97
C GLU A 533 -0.18 22.84 -17.86
N ALA A 534 0.75 22.38 -18.71
CA ALA A 534 2.08 22.97 -18.83
C ALA A 534 2.02 24.40 -19.36
N ASP A 535 1.11 24.68 -20.30
CA ASP A 535 0.90 26.03 -20.83
C ASP A 535 0.30 26.98 -19.79
N ILE A 536 -0.69 26.55 -19.00
CA ILE A 536 -1.25 27.34 -17.90
C ILE A 536 -0.19 27.59 -16.82
N ALA A 537 0.60 26.58 -16.44
CA ALA A 537 1.71 26.75 -15.49
C ALA A 537 2.68 27.84 -15.94
N ARG A 538 2.98 27.88 -17.24
CA ARG A 538 3.87 28.86 -17.84
C ARG A 538 3.24 30.25 -17.94
N LEU A 539 1.96 30.36 -18.30
CA LEU A 539 1.25 31.65 -18.28
C LEU A 539 1.29 32.26 -16.87
N VAL A 540 1.07 31.45 -15.83
CA VAL A 540 1.14 31.92 -14.44
C VAL A 540 2.58 32.35 -14.10
N ALA A 541 3.58 31.52 -14.38
CA ALA A 541 4.98 31.83 -14.09
C ALA A 541 5.45 33.13 -14.76
N GLU A 542 5.19 33.29 -16.07
CA GLU A 542 5.59 34.46 -16.84
C GLU A 542 4.87 35.73 -16.37
N SER A 543 3.59 35.62 -16.05
CA SER A 543 2.80 36.73 -15.50
C SER A 543 3.33 37.19 -14.14
N LEU A 544 3.78 36.25 -13.30
CA LEU A 544 4.47 36.51 -12.03
C LEU A 544 5.93 36.95 -12.18
N GLY A 545 6.46 37.01 -13.41
CA GLY A 545 7.85 37.37 -13.67
C GLY A 545 8.88 36.32 -13.27
N LEU A 546 8.47 35.05 -13.13
CA LEU A 546 9.29 33.90 -12.78
C LEU A 546 9.52 32.98 -14.00
N GLU A 547 10.52 32.12 -13.92
CA GLU A 547 10.64 31.01 -14.88
C GLU A 547 9.69 29.86 -14.50
N VAL A 548 9.16 29.12 -15.47
CA VAL A 548 8.37 27.91 -15.18
C VAL A 548 9.29 26.70 -14.96
N ASN A 549 8.98 25.88 -13.97
CA ASN A 549 9.62 24.57 -13.76
C ASN A 549 8.53 23.50 -13.59
N VAL A 550 8.17 22.81 -14.67
CA VAL A 550 7.16 21.75 -14.62
C VAL A 550 7.80 20.45 -14.14
N VAL A 551 7.24 19.86 -13.09
CA VAL A 551 7.71 18.59 -12.53
C VAL A 551 6.65 17.51 -12.77
N PRO A 552 6.96 16.47 -13.59
CA PRO A 552 6.13 15.27 -13.69
C PRO A 552 5.89 14.66 -12.31
N THR A 553 4.64 14.44 -11.94
CA THR A 553 4.26 13.75 -10.69
C THR A 553 3.11 12.78 -10.93
N SER A 554 2.86 11.85 -10.01
CA SER A 554 1.64 11.02 -10.04
C SER A 554 0.42 11.79 -9.50
N TRP A 555 -0.79 11.30 -9.80
CA TRP A 555 -2.03 11.87 -9.26
C TRP A 555 -2.10 11.76 -7.74
N GLU A 556 -1.48 10.73 -7.18
CA GLU A 556 -1.50 10.44 -5.76
C GLU A 556 -0.50 11.31 -4.97
N ASP A 557 0.61 11.72 -5.58
CA ASP A 557 1.71 12.40 -4.89
C ASP A 557 1.56 13.94 -4.83
N TRP A 558 0.73 14.54 -5.69
CA TRP A 558 0.63 16.00 -5.76
C TRP A 558 0.18 16.66 -4.43
N PRO A 559 -0.77 16.10 -3.64
CA PRO A 559 -1.22 16.77 -2.42
C PRO A 559 -0.09 16.92 -1.39
N LEU A 560 0.70 15.86 -1.20
CA LEU A 560 1.84 15.87 -0.29
C LEU A 560 2.96 16.76 -0.83
N GLY A 561 3.22 16.71 -2.14
CA GLY A 561 4.22 17.54 -2.80
C GLY A 561 3.95 19.04 -2.61
N VAL A 562 2.70 19.48 -2.74
CA VAL A 562 2.31 20.88 -2.49
C VAL A 562 2.38 21.22 -1.01
N THR A 563 1.90 20.35 -0.12
CA THR A 563 1.88 20.61 1.33
C THR A 563 3.29 20.74 1.91
N SER A 564 4.21 19.87 1.48
CA SER A 564 5.62 19.85 1.90
C SER A 564 6.47 20.98 1.31
N GLY A 565 5.97 21.71 0.31
CA GLY A 565 6.76 22.71 -0.42
C GLY A 565 7.75 22.11 -1.43
N LYS A 566 7.61 20.82 -1.79
CA LYS A 566 8.34 20.22 -2.92
C LYS A 566 7.99 20.91 -4.24
N TYR A 567 6.76 21.41 -4.35
CA TYR A 567 6.26 22.22 -5.46
C TYR A 567 5.56 23.46 -4.90
N ASP A 568 5.58 24.56 -5.65
CA ASP A 568 4.86 25.79 -5.30
C ASP A 568 3.36 25.63 -5.57
N ALA A 569 3.01 24.86 -6.61
CA ALA A 569 1.64 24.58 -7.01
C ALA A 569 1.49 23.20 -7.66
N ALA A 570 0.25 22.76 -7.82
CA ALA A 570 -0.13 21.66 -8.70
C ALA A 570 -1.20 22.12 -9.71
N ILE A 571 -1.03 21.73 -10.97
CA ILE A 571 -1.97 21.95 -12.09
C ILE A 571 -2.15 20.60 -12.77
N SER A 572 -3.24 19.90 -12.44
CA SER A 572 -3.40 18.48 -12.76
C SER A 572 -4.87 18.05 -12.77
N ASN A 573 -5.76 18.79 -13.44
CA ASN A 573 -7.20 18.55 -13.48
C ASN A 573 -7.82 18.44 -12.08
N ILE A 574 -7.36 19.28 -11.15
CA ILE A 574 -7.77 19.23 -9.75
C ILE A 574 -9.06 20.04 -9.58
N THR A 575 -10.17 19.34 -9.33
CA THR A 575 -11.45 19.93 -8.94
C THR A 575 -11.38 20.54 -7.54
N VAL A 576 -11.94 21.73 -7.39
CA VAL A 576 -12.19 22.36 -6.08
C VAL A 576 -13.25 21.55 -5.33
N THR A 577 -12.94 21.13 -4.11
CA THR A 577 -13.87 20.43 -3.21
C THR A 577 -13.84 21.06 -1.83
N LYS A 578 -14.93 20.89 -1.07
CA LYS A 578 -15.01 21.36 0.32
C LYS A 578 -13.85 20.83 1.17
N GLU A 579 -13.61 19.52 1.09
CA GLU A 579 -12.54 18.84 1.83
C GLU A 579 -11.15 19.37 1.46
N ARG A 580 -10.87 19.58 0.17
CA ARG A 580 -9.54 20.05 -0.26
C ARG A 580 -9.29 21.51 0.14
N LYS A 581 -10.32 22.36 0.23
CA LYS A 581 -10.19 23.75 0.69
C LYS A 581 -9.72 23.88 2.14
N GLU A 582 -9.82 22.81 2.92
CA GLU A 582 -9.27 22.74 4.28
C GLU A 582 -7.74 22.68 4.27
N LYS A 583 -7.13 22.17 3.18
CA LYS A 583 -5.68 21.92 3.08
C LYS A 583 -4.97 22.72 2.00
N PHE A 584 -5.72 23.31 1.07
CA PHE A 584 -5.18 24.01 -0.08
C PHE A 584 -5.97 25.28 -0.38
N ASP A 585 -5.31 26.22 -1.06
CA ASP A 585 -5.96 27.34 -1.71
C ASP A 585 -6.00 27.12 -3.22
N PHE A 586 -7.06 27.62 -3.85
CA PHE A 586 -7.36 27.38 -5.25
C PHE A 586 -7.58 28.69 -6.00
N ALA A 587 -6.95 28.82 -7.17
CA ALA A 587 -7.28 29.83 -8.16
C ALA A 587 -7.77 29.14 -9.44
N THR A 588 -9.05 29.33 -9.79
CA THR A 588 -9.67 28.57 -10.89
C THR A 588 -9.14 28.98 -12.26
N TYR A 589 -9.04 28.03 -13.19
CA TYR A 589 -8.65 28.30 -14.58
C TYR A 589 -9.51 27.57 -15.61
N ARG A 590 -10.40 26.64 -15.23
CA ARG A 590 -11.25 25.92 -16.18
C ARG A 590 -12.52 25.41 -15.51
N LYS A 591 -13.63 25.33 -16.25
CA LYS A 591 -14.85 24.67 -15.79
C LYS A 591 -14.59 23.16 -15.70
N ASP A 592 -14.99 22.52 -14.60
CA ASP A 592 -14.88 21.07 -14.48
C ASP A 592 -16.09 20.39 -15.16
N SER A 593 -15.84 19.84 -16.34
CA SER A 593 -16.83 19.09 -17.13
C SER A 593 -16.39 17.64 -17.27
N LEU A 594 -17.26 16.73 -16.86
CA LEU A 594 -17.02 15.29 -16.90
C LEU A 594 -17.90 14.66 -17.99
N GLY A 595 -17.35 13.74 -18.77
CA GLY A 595 -18.06 13.10 -19.87
C GLY A 595 -18.17 11.58 -19.70
N PHE A 596 -19.34 11.04 -20.03
CA PHE A 596 -19.55 9.61 -20.23
C PHE A 596 -19.24 9.26 -21.69
N TYR A 597 -18.22 8.43 -21.89
CA TYR A 597 -17.83 7.93 -23.20
C TYR A 597 -18.05 6.44 -23.30
N VAL A 598 -18.65 6.01 -24.39
CA VAL A 598 -18.87 4.59 -24.71
C VAL A 598 -18.19 4.26 -26.04
N LYS A 599 -18.03 2.97 -26.34
CA LYS A 599 -17.63 2.53 -27.68
C LYS A 599 -18.57 3.12 -28.73
N SER A 600 -18.06 3.54 -29.89
CA SER A 600 -18.89 4.19 -30.93
C SER A 600 -20.08 3.33 -31.39
N THR A 601 -19.89 2.00 -31.41
CA THR A 601 -20.92 1.00 -31.73
C THR A 601 -21.82 0.61 -30.55
N SER A 602 -21.65 1.21 -29.36
CA SER A 602 -22.45 0.88 -28.18
C SER A 602 -23.92 1.28 -28.40
N PRO A 603 -24.89 0.45 -27.94
CA PRO A 603 -26.31 0.80 -27.96
C PRO A 603 -26.67 1.91 -26.95
N LEU A 604 -25.80 2.18 -25.97
CA LEU A 604 -25.99 3.29 -25.04
C LEU A 604 -25.93 4.61 -25.82
N SER A 605 -26.99 5.40 -25.69
CA SER A 605 -27.15 6.69 -26.39
C SER A 605 -27.22 7.88 -25.43
N LYS A 606 -27.58 7.66 -24.17
CA LYS A 606 -27.68 8.71 -23.15
C LYS A 606 -27.35 8.18 -21.74
N ILE A 607 -26.61 8.96 -20.96
CA ILE A 607 -26.40 8.79 -19.50
C ILE A 607 -26.48 10.19 -18.87
N ASP A 608 -27.59 10.55 -18.23
CA ASP A 608 -27.82 11.90 -17.66
C ASP A 608 -28.31 11.91 -16.20
N LYS A 609 -28.63 10.74 -15.64
CA LYS A 609 -29.14 10.60 -14.26
C LYS A 609 -28.66 9.30 -13.63
N ALA A 610 -28.87 9.19 -12.32
CA ALA A 610 -28.44 8.05 -11.52
C ALA A 610 -28.94 6.70 -12.08
N GLU A 611 -30.21 6.61 -12.51
CA GLU A 611 -30.78 5.34 -12.99
C GLU A 611 -30.06 4.77 -14.22
N ASP A 612 -29.42 5.62 -15.03
CA ASP A 612 -28.79 5.21 -16.29
C ASP A 612 -27.49 4.42 -16.07
N ILE A 613 -26.86 4.54 -14.89
CA ILE A 613 -25.64 3.78 -14.56
C ILE A 613 -25.93 2.41 -13.94
N ALA A 614 -27.19 2.09 -13.65
CA ALA A 614 -27.57 0.88 -12.94
C ALA A 614 -27.11 -0.40 -13.68
N GLY A 615 -26.26 -1.19 -13.02
CA GLY A 615 -25.71 -2.43 -13.56
C GLY A 615 -24.59 -2.27 -14.60
N LEU A 616 -24.19 -1.04 -14.95
CA LEU A 616 -23.08 -0.80 -15.88
C LEU A 616 -21.72 -1.00 -15.21
N LYS A 617 -20.74 -1.46 -15.98
CA LYS A 617 -19.32 -1.46 -15.62
C LYS A 617 -18.69 -0.17 -16.13
N ILE A 618 -18.31 0.74 -15.24
CA ILE A 618 -17.86 2.08 -15.62
C ILE A 618 -16.40 2.27 -15.22
N ILE A 619 -15.56 2.64 -16.19
CA ILE A 619 -14.17 3.02 -15.94
C ILE A 619 -14.13 4.38 -15.27
N VAL A 620 -13.48 4.47 -14.11
CA VAL A 620 -13.32 5.71 -13.32
C VAL A 620 -12.02 5.68 -12.55
N GLY A 621 -11.42 6.85 -12.30
CA GLY A 621 -10.24 6.99 -11.44
C GLY A 621 -10.61 6.90 -9.96
N SER A 622 -9.79 6.21 -9.17
CA SER A 622 -9.99 6.12 -7.71
C SER A 622 -9.57 7.43 -7.02
N GLY A 623 -10.31 7.84 -5.98
CA GLY A 623 -10.05 9.05 -5.20
C GLY A 623 -10.38 10.35 -5.93
N THR A 624 -11.16 10.30 -7.00
CA THR A 624 -11.54 11.48 -7.79
C THR A 624 -12.97 11.95 -7.49
N ASN A 625 -13.29 13.18 -7.89
CA ASN A 625 -14.68 13.66 -7.86
C ASN A 625 -15.59 12.83 -8.78
N GLN A 626 -15.06 12.25 -9.85
CA GLN A 626 -15.84 11.39 -10.75
C GLN A 626 -16.31 10.12 -10.03
N GLU A 627 -15.43 9.49 -9.26
CA GLU A 627 -15.79 8.35 -8.41
C GLU A 627 -16.82 8.76 -7.36
N ALA A 628 -16.62 9.89 -6.68
CA ALA A 628 -17.57 10.39 -5.68
C ALA A 628 -18.98 10.59 -6.25
N ILE A 629 -19.11 11.14 -7.47
CA ILE A 629 -20.38 11.31 -8.16
C ILE A 629 -21.02 9.94 -8.48
N LEU A 630 -20.25 9.00 -9.05
CA LEU A 630 -20.77 7.66 -9.36
C LEU A 630 -21.21 6.91 -8.10
N LEU A 631 -20.46 7.01 -7.01
CA LEU A 631 -20.81 6.39 -5.74
C LEU A 631 -22.09 7.01 -5.16
N ALA A 632 -22.27 8.33 -5.27
CA ALA A 632 -23.50 8.99 -4.85
C ALA A 632 -24.72 8.53 -5.67
N TRP A 633 -24.60 8.50 -7.01
CA TRP A 633 -25.64 7.97 -7.90
C TRP A 633 -25.94 6.49 -7.62
N ASN A 634 -24.92 5.70 -7.33
CA ASN A 634 -25.08 4.30 -6.97
C ASN A 634 -25.85 4.13 -5.66
N ALA A 635 -25.56 4.95 -4.65
CA ALA A 635 -26.27 4.92 -3.38
C ALA A 635 -27.77 5.23 -3.59
N GLU A 636 -28.12 6.15 -4.49
CA GLU A 636 -29.51 6.39 -4.88
C GLU A 636 -30.15 5.18 -5.58
N ASN A 637 -29.43 4.55 -6.51
CA ASN A 637 -29.90 3.36 -7.21
C ASN A 637 -30.16 2.19 -6.27
N VAL A 638 -29.23 1.92 -5.35
CA VAL A 638 -29.38 0.86 -4.34
C VAL A 638 -30.59 1.14 -3.44
N LYS A 639 -30.82 2.39 -3.03
CA LYS A 639 -32.03 2.78 -2.27
C LYS A 639 -33.33 2.55 -3.07
N LYS A 640 -33.30 2.70 -4.39
CA LYS A 640 -34.42 2.44 -5.31
C LYS A 640 -34.57 0.95 -5.69
N GLY A 641 -33.69 0.06 -5.20
CA GLY A 641 -33.71 -1.37 -5.53
C GLY A 641 -33.14 -1.70 -6.92
N LEU A 642 -32.45 -0.77 -7.56
CA LEU A 642 -31.78 -0.98 -8.85
C LEU A 642 -30.43 -1.68 -8.65
N LYS A 643 -29.94 -2.34 -9.71
CA LYS A 643 -28.62 -3.00 -9.68
C LYS A 643 -27.51 -1.97 -9.47
N PRO A 644 -26.54 -2.24 -8.60
CA PRO A 644 -25.41 -1.35 -8.42
C PRO A 644 -24.56 -1.30 -9.70
N PHE A 645 -23.96 -0.15 -10.00
CA PHE A 645 -22.89 -0.10 -11.00
C PHE A 645 -21.64 -0.80 -10.46
N ILE A 646 -20.72 -1.15 -11.35
CA ILE A 646 -19.45 -1.79 -11.01
C ILE A 646 -18.32 -0.86 -11.45
N PRO A 647 -17.52 -0.29 -10.53
CA PRO A 647 -16.36 0.51 -10.92
C PRO A 647 -15.28 -0.37 -11.54
N VAL A 648 -14.66 0.11 -12.62
CA VAL A 648 -13.52 -0.52 -13.29
C VAL A 648 -12.34 0.44 -13.19
N TYR A 649 -11.41 0.16 -12.28
CA TYR A 649 -10.20 0.99 -12.14
C TYR A 649 -9.16 0.55 -13.16
N THR A 650 -8.70 1.50 -13.98
CA THR A 650 -7.65 1.26 -14.98
C THR A 650 -6.44 2.14 -14.71
N LYS A 651 -5.27 1.62 -15.06
CA LYS A 651 -3.96 2.14 -14.65
C LYS A 651 -3.37 3.17 -15.62
N ASP A 652 -3.70 3.03 -16.88
CA ASP A 652 -3.28 3.93 -17.95
C ASP A 652 -4.36 4.03 -19.04
N ASP A 653 -4.11 4.96 -19.97
CA ASP A 653 -4.99 5.29 -21.08
C ASP A 653 -5.23 4.11 -22.05
N ALA A 654 -4.20 3.29 -22.25
CA ALA A 654 -4.24 2.16 -23.16
C ALA A 654 -5.09 1.02 -22.58
N ALA A 655 -4.96 0.74 -21.28
CA ALA A 655 -5.77 -0.22 -20.55
C ALA A 655 -7.24 0.20 -20.52
N GLN A 656 -7.52 1.48 -20.29
CA GLN A 656 -8.88 2.06 -20.39
C GLN A 656 -9.47 1.82 -21.79
N THR A 657 -8.70 2.16 -22.82
CA THR A 657 -9.12 2.00 -24.21
C THR A 657 -9.41 0.54 -24.52
N LEU A 658 -8.51 -0.37 -24.13
CA LEU A 658 -8.70 -1.80 -24.34
C LEU A 658 -9.93 -2.36 -23.62
N ALA A 659 -10.14 -1.97 -22.35
CA ALA A 659 -11.28 -2.42 -21.56
C ALA A 659 -12.62 -2.00 -22.20
N LEU A 660 -12.70 -0.75 -22.67
CA LEU A 660 -13.89 -0.24 -23.34
C LEU A 660 -14.09 -0.89 -24.72
N GLN A 661 -13.03 -1.07 -25.51
CA GLN A 661 -13.14 -1.64 -26.85
C GLN A 661 -13.47 -3.15 -26.85
N THR A 662 -13.01 -3.87 -25.82
CA THR A 662 -13.28 -5.30 -25.63
C THR A 662 -14.60 -5.61 -24.91
N GLY A 663 -15.32 -4.59 -24.44
CA GLY A 663 -16.57 -4.76 -23.68
C GLY A 663 -16.35 -5.26 -22.24
N ARG A 664 -15.12 -5.17 -21.72
CA ARG A 664 -14.84 -5.40 -20.28
C ARG A 664 -15.41 -4.28 -19.41
N ALA A 665 -15.59 -3.10 -19.98
CA ALA A 665 -16.37 -2.01 -19.42
C ALA A 665 -17.35 -1.46 -20.46
N ASP A 666 -18.48 -0.93 -19.98
CA ASP A 666 -19.57 -0.40 -20.81
C ASP A 666 -19.37 1.09 -21.14
N ALA A 667 -18.79 1.84 -20.18
CA ALA A 667 -18.54 3.27 -20.30
C ALA A 667 -17.23 3.68 -19.59
N PHE A 668 -16.71 4.84 -19.95
CA PHE A 668 -15.70 5.60 -19.23
C PHE A 668 -16.31 6.90 -18.72
N PHE A 669 -16.03 7.26 -17.47
CA PHE A 669 -16.41 8.54 -16.88
C PHE A 669 -15.18 9.27 -16.35
N GLY A 670 -14.91 10.45 -16.92
CA GLY A 670 -13.70 11.22 -16.61
C GLY A 670 -13.70 12.60 -17.28
N PRO A 671 -12.55 13.31 -17.31
CA PRO A 671 -12.45 14.65 -17.89
C PRO A 671 -12.94 14.67 -19.34
N ASN A 672 -13.89 15.56 -19.62
CA ASN A 672 -14.56 15.62 -20.92
C ASN A 672 -13.58 15.93 -22.06
N VAL A 673 -12.62 16.83 -21.86
CA VAL A 673 -11.60 17.15 -22.88
C VAL A 673 -10.76 15.95 -23.30
N ILE A 674 -10.39 15.07 -22.37
CA ILE A 674 -9.62 13.85 -22.67
C ILE A 674 -10.49 12.90 -23.50
N GLY A 675 -11.75 12.69 -23.09
CA GLY A 675 -12.66 11.83 -23.83
C GLY A 675 -12.97 12.37 -25.23
N ALA A 676 -13.14 13.68 -25.37
CA ALA A 676 -13.39 14.36 -26.64
C ALA A 676 -12.19 14.24 -27.59
N TRP A 677 -10.98 14.41 -27.06
CA TRP A 677 -9.74 14.17 -27.79
C TRP A 677 -9.68 12.75 -28.34
N LYS A 678 -9.87 11.73 -27.50
CA LYS A 678 -9.83 10.33 -27.93
C LYS A 678 -10.89 9.99 -28.96
N ALA A 679 -12.10 10.51 -28.77
CA ALA A 679 -13.21 10.30 -29.70
C ALA A 679 -12.88 10.88 -31.08
N ALA A 680 -12.34 12.11 -31.12
CA ALA A 680 -11.94 12.76 -32.35
C ALA A 680 -10.72 12.09 -33.00
N LEU A 681 -9.75 11.66 -32.20
CA LEU A 681 -8.51 11.04 -32.68
C LEU A 681 -8.75 9.66 -33.29
N THR A 682 -9.58 8.84 -32.65
CA THR A 682 -9.71 7.41 -33.02
C THR A 682 -11.02 7.08 -33.73
N GLY A 683 -12.08 7.87 -33.53
CA GLY A 683 -13.44 7.54 -33.97
C GLY A 683 -14.05 6.30 -33.28
N LYS A 684 -13.38 5.73 -32.28
CA LYS A 684 -13.79 4.46 -31.64
C LYS A 684 -14.66 4.65 -30.40
N THR A 685 -14.86 5.88 -29.95
CA THR A 685 -15.71 6.24 -28.82
C THR A 685 -16.64 7.39 -29.19
N LYS A 686 -17.73 7.55 -28.42
CA LYS A 686 -18.68 8.66 -28.54
C LYS A 686 -19.11 9.12 -27.15
N LEU A 687 -19.36 10.42 -27.01
CA LEU A 687 -19.96 11.02 -25.81
C LEU A 687 -21.46 10.64 -25.75
N VAL A 688 -21.94 10.22 -24.59
CA VAL A 688 -23.36 9.91 -24.33
C VAL A 688 -23.94 10.68 -23.16
N GLY A 689 -23.16 11.52 -22.49
CA GLY A 689 -23.64 12.31 -21.38
C GLY A 689 -22.53 13.14 -20.78
N SER A 690 -22.88 14.24 -20.12
CA SER A 690 -21.93 15.10 -19.42
C SER A 690 -22.51 15.54 -18.09
N VAL A 691 -21.65 15.65 -17.08
CA VAL A 691 -22.00 16.03 -15.73
C VAL A 691 -21.01 17.10 -15.26
N ASP A 692 -21.49 18.15 -14.60
CA ASP A 692 -20.59 19.11 -13.97
C ASP A 692 -19.81 18.42 -12.84
N GLY A 693 -18.50 18.67 -12.75
CA GLY A 693 -17.64 17.95 -11.80
C GLY A 693 -17.91 18.22 -10.32
N GLY A 694 -18.78 19.18 -10.01
CA GLY A 694 -19.27 19.49 -8.67
C GLY A 694 -20.66 18.95 -8.36
N TRP A 695 -21.18 18.01 -9.17
CA TRP A 695 -22.58 17.59 -9.15
C TRP A 695 -23.15 17.45 -7.72
N PRO A 696 -24.35 18.01 -7.46
CA PRO A 696 -25.28 18.59 -8.42
C PRO A 696 -25.00 20.05 -8.81
N LYS A 697 -23.95 20.68 -8.28
CA LYS A 697 -23.56 22.06 -8.60
C LYS A 697 -22.42 22.08 -9.62
N ALA A 698 -22.14 23.25 -10.18
CA ALA A 698 -20.91 23.45 -10.93
C ALA A 698 -19.69 23.42 -9.99
N ALA A 699 -18.58 22.87 -10.46
CA ALA A 699 -17.26 23.07 -9.86
C ALA A 699 -16.26 23.47 -10.94
N HIS A 700 -15.09 23.90 -10.49
CA HIS A 700 -14.03 24.37 -11.36
C HIS A 700 -12.73 23.60 -11.08
N ILE A 701 -11.90 23.53 -12.11
CA ILE A 701 -10.51 23.09 -12.03
C ILE A 701 -9.63 24.30 -11.70
N ALA A 702 -8.66 24.10 -10.83
CA ALA A 702 -7.86 25.19 -10.27
C ALA A 702 -6.37 24.89 -10.15
N VAL A 703 -5.58 25.96 -10.20
CA VAL A 703 -4.19 25.95 -9.72
C VAL A 703 -4.28 25.75 -8.21
N THR A 704 -3.68 24.65 -7.73
CA THR A 704 -3.77 24.23 -6.34
C THR A 704 -2.49 24.60 -5.62
N LEU A 705 -2.62 25.39 -4.57
CA LEU A 705 -1.53 25.98 -3.81
C LEU A 705 -1.58 25.51 -2.37
N LYS A 706 -0.44 25.52 -1.70
CA LYS A 706 -0.40 25.29 -0.26
C LYS A 706 -1.27 26.34 0.44
N LYS A 707 -2.11 25.88 1.38
CA LYS A 707 -2.97 26.75 2.19
C LYS A 707 -2.14 27.84 2.84
N ASP A 708 -2.65 29.07 2.77
CA ASP A 708 -2.07 30.25 3.43
C ASP A 708 -0.62 30.54 3.02
N SER A 709 -0.18 30.06 1.85
CA SER A 709 1.15 30.35 1.28
C SER A 709 1.35 31.80 0.85
N GLY A 710 0.28 32.62 0.87
CA GLY A 710 0.29 33.98 0.32
C GLY A 710 0.24 34.05 -1.21
N LEU A 711 0.43 32.92 -1.92
CA LEU A 711 0.53 32.89 -3.38
C LEU A 711 -0.81 33.03 -4.11
N VAL A 712 -1.93 32.64 -3.49
CA VAL A 712 -3.21 32.50 -4.21
C VAL A 712 -3.71 33.80 -4.85
N ASN A 713 -3.52 34.94 -4.18
CA ASN A 713 -3.90 36.24 -4.73
C ASN A 713 -3.06 36.63 -5.94
N ALA A 714 -1.74 36.40 -5.87
CA ALA A 714 -0.83 36.65 -6.99
C ALA A 714 -1.14 35.75 -8.19
N VAL A 715 -1.37 34.45 -7.95
CA VAL A 715 -1.72 33.47 -8.99
C VAL A 715 -3.07 33.79 -9.63
N GLN A 716 -4.07 34.18 -8.85
CA GLN A 716 -5.37 34.60 -9.38
C GLN A 716 -5.26 35.87 -10.23
N ALA A 717 -4.50 36.88 -9.78
CA ALA A 717 -4.22 38.08 -10.56
C ALA A 717 -3.45 37.78 -11.85
N ALA A 718 -2.50 36.84 -11.82
CA ALA A 718 -1.78 36.35 -12.99
C ALA A 718 -2.73 35.71 -14.02
N LEU A 719 -3.59 34.79 -13.56
CA LEU A 719 -4.61 34.15 -14.40
C LEU A 719 -5.58 35.18 -15.01
N ASN A 720 -6.10 36.11 -14.20
CA ASN A 720 -6.99 37.16 -14.68
C ASN A 720 -6.31 38.09 -15.71
N GLY A 721 -5.02 38.37 -15.56
CA GLY A 721 -4.23 39.08 -16.56
C GLY A 721 -4.16 38.33 -17.89
N ALA A 722 -3.88 37.02 -17.86
CA ALA A 722 -3.83 36.18 -19.05
C ALA A 722 -5.21 35.98 -19.71
N ILE A 723 -6.29 35.98 -18.92
CA ILE A 723 -7.68 36.01 -19.42
C ILE A 723 -7.93 37.33 -20.17
N ALA A 724 -7.61 38.46 -19.56
CA ALA A 724 -7.84 39.79 -20.14
C ALA A 724 -7.01 40.06 -21.41
N SER A 725 -5.79 39.56 -21.49
CA SER A 725 -4.95 39.69 -22.70
C SER A 725 -5.38 38.77 -23.85
N GLY A 726 -6.21 37.77 -23.56
CA GLY A 726 -6.60 36.72 -24.50
C GLY A 726 -5.57 35.59 -24.66
N ASP A 727 -4.45 35.61 -23.93
CA ASP A 727 -3.43 34.55 -24.00
C ASP A 727 -3.95 33.22 -23.44
N TYR A 728 -4.75 33.28 -22.36
CA TYR A 728 -5.48 32.13 -21.84
C TYR A 728 -6.40 31.50 -22.89
N ALA A 729 -7.17 32.32 -23.61
CA ALA A 729 -8.06 31.85 -24.66
C ALA A 729 -7.28 31.22 -25.83
N LYS A 730 -6.10 31.77 -26.18
CA LYS A 730 -5.20 31.15 -27.17
C LYS A 730 -4.74 29.76 -26.73
N VAL A 731 -4.35 29.59 -25.46
CA VAL A 731 -3.97 28.28 -24.90
C VAL A 731 -5.13 27.30 -24.96
N LEU A 732 -6.30 27.64 -24.43
CA LEU A 732 -7.44 26.72 -24.43
C LEU A 732 -7.89 26.34 -25.84
N ASN A 733 -7.99 27.31 -26.75
CA ASN A 733 -8.40 27.03 -28.13
C ASN A 733 -7.38 26.13 -28.83
N ARG A 734 -6.08 26.40 -28.65
CA ARG A 734 -5.01 25.57 -29.20
C ARG A 734 -5.10 24.10 -28.78
N TRP A 735 -5.63 23.83 -27.59
CA TRP A 735 -5.80 22.48 -27.03
C TRP A 735 -7.24 21.93 -27.16
N GLY A 736 -8.15 22.64 -27.82
CA GLY A 736 -9.55 22.21 -28.02
C GLY A 736 -10.43 22.32 -26.77
N GLU A 737 -9.98 23.08 -25.76
CA GLU A 737 -10.59 23.21 -24.43
C GLU A 737 -11.44 24.48 -24.27
N GLY A 738 -11.63 25.27 -25.32
CA GLY A 738 -12.35 26.56 -25.24
C GLY A 738 -13.77 26.46 -24.68
N VAL A 739 -14.44 25.31 -24.84
CA VAL A 739 -15.77 25.04 -24.28
C VAL A 739 -15.81 24.96 -22.75
N GLU A 740 -14.65 24.82 -22.11
CA GLU A 740 -14.50 24.78 -20.65
C GLU A 740 -13.84 26.07 -20.10
N SER A 741 -13.76 27.11 -20.93
CA SER A 741 -13.23 28.42 -20.51
C SER A 741 -14.07 29.06 -19.39
N ILE A 742 -13.41 29.82 -18.53
CA ILE A 742 -14.05 30.65 -17.49
C ILE A 742 -13.82 32.14 -17.78
N PRO A 743 -14.80 33.01 -17.46
CA PRO A 743 -14.67 34.46 -17.73
C PRO A 743 -13.71 35.18 -16.78
N GLN A 744 -13.47 34.61 -15.60
CA GLN A 744 -12.55 35.13 -14.59
C GLN A 744 -12.11 33.99 -13.66
N SER A 745 -10.92 34.12 -13.08
CA SER A 745 -10.40 33.24 -12.03
C SER A 745 -10.96 33.64 -10.66
N GLU A 746 -11.48 32.67 -9.93
CA GLU A 746 -12.05 32.81 -8.60
C GLU A 746 -11.17 32.13 -7.56
N ILE A 747 -11.05 32.74 -6.38
CA ILE A 747 -10.33 32.17 -5.25
C ILE A 747 -11.30 31.32 -4.41
N ASN A 748 -10.96 30.04 -4.21
CA ASN A 748 -11.70 29.13 -3.34
C ASN A 748 -13.23 29.13 -3.54
N PRO A 749 -13.77 29.08 -4.78
CA PRO A 749 -15.22 29.10 -4.98
C PRO A 749 -15.90 27.85 -4.39
N PRO A 750 -17.25 27.83 -4.33
CA PRO A 750 -17.97 26.60 -4.09
C PRO A 750 -17.56 25.49 -5.06
N GLY A 751 -17.43 24.28 -4.56
CA GLY A 751 -17.04 23.10 -5.30
C GLY A 751 -17.81 21.86 -4.83
N LEU A 752 -17.26 20.67 -5.12
CA LEU A 752 -17.92 19.43 -4.72
C LEU A 752 -18.05 19.35 -3.19
N GLY A 753 -19.27 19.13 -2.70
CA GLY A 753 -19.59 18.97 -1.28
C GLY A 753 -19.96 20.26 -0.52
N ASP A 754 -20.00 21.42 -1.19
CA ASP A 754 -20.49 22.69 -0.65
C ASP A 754 -22.00 22.89 -0.77
#